data_AF-A0A6J2Y005-F1
#
_entry.id   AF-A0A6J2Y005-F1
#
_cell.length_a   1.000
_cell.length_b   1.000
_cell.length_c   1.000
_cell.angle_alpha   90.00
_cell.angle_beta   90.00
_cell.angle_gamma   90.00
#
_symmetry.space_group_name_H-M   'P 1'
#
loop_
_entity.id
_entity.type
_entity.pdbx_description
1 polymer ?
#
loop_
_entity_poly.entity_id
_entity_poly.type
_entity_poly.pdbx_seq_one_letter_code
_entity_poly.pdbx_strand_id
1 'polypeptide(L)'
;MSIKGLNMMGSPNHVCVLYLATAGLQGALMGSDEQEIVLLIYVIVDVIQNKVVGVQQYPVRPTGVPNQNGVGDPNGNAIIGEQLLTESTLTDDVIRTAGRRLEDALVEFDAYCSSLHLDPYSPLFRIITDGQLPIRQCLHPEAWRKEFELPTYYNSFHDVRKEVAAFLHKDEVPSSIADILELLQVKAETDNEFYKKEAKDMVNIVQRLIMEGHRFELLETVNLVLEPGILSKDDEIDTNCVVRARGLPWQSSDQDIAKFFRGLNVAKGGVALCLSNMGRRNGEALVRFESQEHRDMALRRHKHHMELRYIEVYRGTGEDFLAVAGGSSGEALAFLSRGASVIVRMRGLPYDCTAQQVLDFFAAGENSCTVLDGTEGVLFVRKRDGRATGDAFVLFSDESDAPKALAKHRDVIGSRYIELFRSTTAEVQQVLNRSLQEPSSNSSAVNIQSLPPIPQLPSPGFPLLPQHYITSGTRKDCVRLRGLPYEAQVEHILDFLGEHAKSIVFQGVHMVYNAQGQPSGEAFIQMDSEASAFSAAQHKHHRYMVFGKKQRYIEVFQCSGEDMSLVLTGGLPGPPSPATAAAKTTAPAPAPPAAALLTPPGMLPLPGAAALTAAPPPLWDPALLQLQQQAQQAQLIAQQSLLARQTAAQAHNEMLLMAHHAFAGQASVAPPPQLSPGAAKTQGHLMPQLLSAGQFFMLPPGARLPLMQTRAPYAPHLLTGAAQMPLVQHVAVKRSYGDAFQEQAGSAKRAYVPTTAAAGPAQIYQPFYPNMQ
;
A
#
# COMPACT_ATOMS: atom_id res chain seq x y z
N MET A 1 -9.39 56.73 30.80
CA MET A 1 -10.83 56.41 30.87
C MET A 1 -11.00 54.90 30.74
N SER A 2 -12.18 54.34 31.01
CA SER A 2 -12.39 52.89 30.92
C SER A 2 -12.33 52.40 29.47
N ILE A 3 -11.53 51.35 29.22
CA ILE A 3 -11.67 50.48 28.03
C ILE A 3 -11.96 49.06 28.53
N LYS A 4 -13.11 48.91 29.18
CA LYS A 4 -13.78 47.61 29.38
C LYS A 4 -15.06 47.64 28.53
N GLY A 5 -15.23 46.63 27.66
CA GLY A 5 -16.51 46.39 26.98
C GLY A 5 -16.59 46.69 25.48
N LEU A 6 -15.61 46.24 24.68
CA LEU A 6 -15.87 45.85 23.28
C LEU A 6 -15.34 44.45 23.01
N ASN A 7 -16.26 43.47 23.02
CA ASN A 7 -16.22 42.13 22.44
C ASN A 7 -14.85 41.43 22.28
N MET A 8 -14.36 40.79 23.34
CA MET A 8 -13.32 39.75 23.28
C MET A 8 -13.87 38.35 22.89
N MET A 9 -14.93 38.27 22.09
CA MET A 9 -15.69 37.04 21.82
C MET A 9 -15.02 36.11 20.77
N GLY A 10 -13.71 35.89 20.85
CA GLY A 10 -13.01 35.02 19.89
C GLY A 10 -11.54 34.70 20.18
N SER A 11 -10.79 35.64 20.78
CA SER A 11 -9.38 35.40 21.16
C SER A 11 -9.27 34.48 22.38
N PRO A 12 -8.31 33.54 22.43
CA PRO A 12 -8.11 32.68 23.59
C PRO A 12 -7.67 33.47 24.84
N ASN A 13 -8.06 32.98 26.01
CA ASN A 13 -7.55 33.46 27.30
C ASN A 13 -6.27 32.70 27.70
N HIS A 14 -6.19 31.42 27.33
CA HIS A 14 -5.06 30.54 27.64
C HIS A 14 -4.57 29.83 26.39
N VAL A 15 -3.27 29.81 26.22
CA VAL A 15 -2.56 29.17 25.12
C VAL A 15 -1.65 28.10 25.70
N CYS A 16 -1.77 26.87 25.22
CA CYS A 16 -0.92 25.75 25.61
C CYS A 16 0.03 25.40 24.48
N VAL A 17 1.30 25.76 24.64
CA VAL A 17 2.37 25.33 23.75
C VAL A 17 2.63 23.85 24.02
N LEU A 18 2.38 23.01 23.01
CA LEU A 18 2.62 21.58 23.05
C LEU A 18 3.85 21.25 22.20
N TYR A 19 4.84 20.66 22.87
CA TYR A 19 6.00 20.04 22.24
C TYR A 19 5.92 18.52 22.41
N LEU A 20 6.30 17.79 21.37
CA LEU A 20 6.17 16.33 21.26
C LEU A 20 7.42 15.78 20.57
N ALA A 21 7.98 14.69 21.10
CA ALA A 21 9.05 13.94 20.46
C ALA A 21 8.69 12.45 20.35
N THR A 22 9.09 11.84 19.23
CA THR A 22 8.94 10.39 18.98
C THR A 22 10.26 9.64 19.23
N ALA A 23 10.22 8.31 19.28
CA ALA A 23 11.42 7.48 19.31
C ALA A 23 12.21 7.52 17.98
N GLY A 24 11.68 8.14 16.93
CA GLY A 24 12.17 8.07 15.56
C GLY A 24 12.66 9.41 14.99
N LEU A 25 12.34 9.64 13.72
CA LEU A 25 12.65 10.87 12.98
C LEU A 25 11.94 12.10 13.56
N GLN A 26 12.65 13.22 13.62
CA GLN A 26 12.15 14.51 14.14
C GLN A 26 11.98 15.58 13.06
N GLY A 27 11.46 16.74 13.45
CA GLY A 27 11.34 17.93 12.61
C GLY A 27 10.57 17.67 11.32
N ALA A 28 11.16 18.01 10.16
CA ALA A 28 10.50 17.91 8.86
C ALA A 28 10.08 16.49 8.44
N LEU A 29 10.58 15.44 9.10
CA LEU A 29 10.20 14.03 8.85
C LEU A 29 9.43 13.38 10.02
N MET A 30 9.01 14.17 11.01
CA MET A 30 8.31 13.67 12.19
C MET A 30 7.08 12.82 11.82
N GLY A 31 7.05 11.59 12.35
CA GLY A 31 5.97 10.61 12.17
C GLY A 31 6.00 9.82 10.86
N SER A 32 6.96 10.01 9.96
CA SER A 32 7.00 9.25 8.69
C SER A 32 7.50 7.81 8.82
N ASP A 33 8.09 7.43 9.96
CA ASP A 33 8.73 6.15 10.25
C ASP A 33 7.93 5.26 11.23
N GLU A 34 6.66 5.61 11.45
CA GLU A 34 5.69 4.90 12.27
C GLU A 34 6.00 4.83 13.80
N GLN A 35 7.10 5.43 14.25
CA GLN A 35 7.59 5.34 15.64
C GLN A 35 6.70 6.05 16.66
N GLU A 36 6.66 5.49 17.88
CA GLU A 36 5.83 5.97 18.99
C GLU A 36 6.39 7.23 19.68
N ILE A 37 5.50 8.01 20.31
CA ILE A 37 5.80 9.16 21.18
C ILE A 37 6.58 8.69 22.41
N VAL A 38 7.67 9.41 22.73
CA VAL A 38 8.49 9.21 23.95
C VAL A 38 8.40 10.39 24.93
N LEU A 39 7.88 11.53 24.49
CA LEU A 39 7.81 12.73 25.31
C LEU A 39 6.67 13.64 24.89
N LEU A 40 5.96 14.17 25.88
CA LEU A 40 5.07 15.33 25.77
C LEU A 40 5.53 16.42 26.75
N ILE A 41 5.58 17.67 26.30
CA ILE A 41 5.78 18.86 27.13
C ILE A 41 4.65 19.84 26.85
N TYR A 42 4.02 20.32 27.92
CA TYR A 42 2.93 21.30 27.88
C TYR A 42 3.35 22.55 28.64
N VAL A 43 3.30 23.72 28.00
CA VAL A 43 3.52 25.02 28.65
C VAL A 43 2.30 25.91 28.45
N ILE A 44 1.62 26.23 29.54
CA ILE A 44 0.38 27.02 29.54
C ILE A 44 0.73 28.48 29.80
N VAL A 45 0.30 29.37 28.91
CA VAL A 45 0.49 30.83 28.94
C VAL A 45 -0.87 31.51 29.07
N ASP A 46 -1.02 32.40 30.06
CA ASP A 46 -2.12 33.36 30.16
C ASP A 46 -1.87 34.47 29.13
N VAL A 47 -2.79 34.64 28.19
CA VAL A 47 -2.70 35.60 27.08
C VAL A 47 -2.92 37.05 27.55
N ILE A 48 -3.67 37.25 28.64
CA ILE A 48 -3.99 38.56 29.21
C ILE A 48 -2.80 39.08 30.05
N GLN A 49 -2.10 38.18 30.74
CA GLN A 49 -0.90 38.49 31.55
C GLN A 49 0.42 38.30 30.78
N ASN A 50 0.37 37.69 29.59
CA ASN A 50 1.53 37.22 28.82
C ASN A 50 2.53 36.42 29.68
N LYS A 51 2.02 35.48 30.48
CA LYS A 51 2.79 34.81 31.53
C LYS A 51 2.56 33.30 31.53
N VAL A 52 3.63 32.53 31.68
CA VAL A 52 3.55 31.09 31.95
C VAL A 52 2.84 30.84 33.29
N VAL A 53 1.72 30.11 33.24
CA VAL A 53 0.89 29.69 34.37
C VAL A 53 1.31 28.31 34.86
N GLY A 54 1.67 27.42 33.92
CA GLY A 54 2.00 26.03 34.21
C GLY A 54 2.94 25.41 33.19
N VAL A 55 3.72 24.42 33.64
CA VAL A 55 4.64 23.62 32.84
C VAL A 55 4.51 22.17 33.29
N GLN A 56 4.32 21.25 32.36
CA GLN A 56 4.40 19.81 32.62
C GLN A 56 5.24 19.09 31.58
N GLN A 57 5.85 17.99 31.99
CA GLN A 57 6.67 17.12 31.16
C GLN A 57 6.34 15.66 31.49
N TYR A 58 5.85 14.93 30.49
CA TYR A 58 5.47 13.53 30.61
C TYR A 58 6.37 12.69 29.70
N PRO A 59 7.39 12.00 30.25
CA PRO A 59 8.03 10.90 29.55
C PRO A 59 6.97 9.83 29.25
N VAL A 60 6.90 9.41 27.99
CA VAL A 60 6.01 8.35 27.50
C VAL A 60 6.86 7.13 27.21
N ARG A 61 6.38 5.96 27.61
CA ARG A 61 7.03 4.68 27.31
C ARG A 61 6.40 4.07 26.06
N PRO A 62 7.18 3.81 24.99
CA PRO A 62 6.72 3.03 23.86
C PRO A 62 6.24 1.64 24.29
N THR A 63 5.11 1.22 23.74
CA THR A 63 4.49 -0.08 24.00
C THR A 63 5.06 -1.21 23.14
N GLY A 64 5.62 -0.89 21.97
CA GLY A 64 6.48 -1.78 21.21
C GLY A 64 5.74 -2.96 20.58
N VAL A 65 4.95 -2.72 19.54
CA VAL A 65 4.46 -3.80 18.66
C VAL A 65 5.68 -4.52 18.06
N PRO A 66 5.86 -5.85 18.23
CA PRO A 66 7.06 -6.54 17.79
C PRO A 66 7.15 -6.54 16.25
N ASN A 67 8.11 -5.78 15.74
CA ASN A 67 8.33 -5.62 14.30
C ASN A 67 8.75 -6.97 13.69
N GLN A 68 7.95 -7.50 12.75
CA GLN A 68 8.09 -8.90 12.28
C GLN A 68 9.43 -9.22 11.59
N ASN A 69 10.22 -8.20 11.27
CA ASN A 69 11.59 -8.33 10.76
C ASN A 69 12.60 -8.84 11.80
N GLY A 70 12.20 -9.08 13.05
CA GLY A 70 13.05 -9.65 14.10
C GLY A 70 14.07 -8.67 14.71
N VAL A 71 14.06 -7.41 14.28
CA VAL A 71 14.84 -6.31 14.87
C VAL A 71 14.03 -5.69 16.01
N GLY A 72 13.77 -6.51 17.03
CA GLY A 72 13.15 -6.10 18.28
C GLY A 72 13.75 -6.96 19.39
N ASP A 73 14.32 -6.31 20.40
CA ASP A 73 14.92 -7.00 21.54
C ASP A 73 13.83 -7.77 22.31
N PRO A 74 13.98 -9.08 22.59
CA PRO A 74 13.00 -9.86 23.35
C PRO A 74 12.74 -9.32 24.77
N ASN A 75 13.55 -8.38 25.26
CA ASN A 75 13.30 -7.65 26.52
C ASN A 75 12.31 -6.46 26.39
N GLY A 76 11.79 -6.18 25.20
CA GLY A 76 10.87 -5.06 24.96
C GLY A 76 11.54 -3.68 25.00
N ASN A 77 12.81 -3.61 24.57
CA ASN A 77 13.54 -2.35 24.43
C ASN A 77 13.14 -1.69 23.11
N ALA A 78 12.54 -0.50 23.19
CA ALA A 78 12.36 0.36 22.04
C ALA A 78 13.72 0.88 21.59
N ILE A 79 14.10 0.65 20.34
CA ILE A 79 15.34 1.19 19.77
C ILE A 79 15.08 2.68 19.50
N ILE A 80 15.47 3.52 20.45
CA ILE A 80 15.46 4.98 20.26
C ILE A 80 16.41 5.31 19.09
N GLY A 81 15.96 6.19 18.19
CA GLY A 81 16.75 6.64 17.05
C GLY A 81 18.05 7.30 17.49
N GLU A 82 19.13 7.03 16.75
CA GLU A 82 20.48 7.56 17.02
C GLU A 82 20.49 9.10 17.16
N GLN A 83 19.57 9.80 16.48
CA GLN A 83 19.39 11.24 16.58
C GLN A 83 18.92 11.68 17.98
N LEU A 84 17.95 11.00 18.61
CA LEU A 84 17.56 11.26 20.00
C LEU A 84 18.67 10.85 20.98
N LEU A 85 19.35 9.73 20.74
CA LEU A 85 20.43 9.24 21.62
C LEU A 85 21.68 10.14 21.59
N THR A 86 21.95 10.81 20.47
CA THR A 86 23.12 11.69 20.31
C THR A 86 22.86 13.10 20.83
N GLU A 87 21.61 13.58 20.75
CA GLU A 87 21.26 14.97 21.08
C GLU A 87 20.60 15.14 22.46
N SER A 88 20.07 14.08 23.08
CA SER A 88 19.24 14.18 24.29
C SER A 88 19.83 13.60 25.57
N THR A 89 19.26 14.05 26.70
CA THR A 89 19.43 13.46 28.03
C THR A 89 18.32 12.48 28.41
N LEU A 90 17.39 12.14 27.50
CA LEU A 90 16.44 11.04 27.70
C LEU A 90 17.17 9.72 27.45
N THR A 91 17.81 9.20 28.50
CA THR A 91 18.32 7.82 28.46
C THR A 91 17.17 6.83 28.46
N ASP A 92 17.45 5.64 27.92
CA ASP A 92 16.64 4.43 28.07
C ASP A 92 16.09 4.24 29.49
N ASP A 93 16.93 4.52 30.50
CA ASP A 93 16.56 4.38 31.91
C ASP A 93 15.47 5.37 32.35
N VAL A 94 15.45 6.61 31.85
CA VAL A 94 14.38 7.57 32.18
C VAL A 94 13.04 7.11 31.58
N ILE A 95 13.05 6.63 30.33
CA ILE A 95 11.84 6.10 29.68
C ILE A 95 11.39 4.78 30.34
N ARG A 96 12.33 3.97 30.82
CA ARG A 96 12.07 2.69 31.52
C ARG A 96 11.57 2.87 32.95
N THR A 97 11.98 3.92 33.66
CA THR A 97 11.67 4.16 35.09
C THR A 97 10.60 5.22 35.35
N ALA A 98 10.49 6.25 34.50
CA ALA A 98 9.53 7.35 34.64
C ALA A 98 8.54 7.48 33.46
N GLY A 99 8.72 6.67 32.41
CA GLY A 99 7.82 6.61 31.27
C GLY A 99 6.50 5.90 31.57
N ARG A 100 5.39 6.60 31.33
CA ARG A 100 4.00 6.08 31.47
C ARG A 100 3.37 5.79 30.10
N ARG A 101 2.14 5.26 30.03
CA ARG A 101 1.45 5.13 28.74
C ARG A 101 1.07 6.50 28.19
N LEU A 102 0.88 6.60 26.88
CA LEU A 102 0.42 7.84 26.26
C LEU A 102 -0.94 8.28 26.83
N GLU A 103 -1.88 7.34 26.98
CA GLU A 103 -3.18 7.54 27.61
C GLU A 103 -3.06 8.10 29.04
N ASP A 104 -2.25 7.48 29.90
CA ASP A 104 -1.99 7.94 31.28
C ASP A 104 -1.51 9.41 31.31
N ALA A 105 -0.58 9.76 30.42
CA ALA A 105 -0.01 11.11 30.33
C ALA A 105 -1.05 12.18 29.93
N LEU A 106 -2.00 11.82 29.05
CA LEU A 106 -3.09 12.72 28.64
C LEU A 106 -4.11 12.92 29.76
N VAL A 107 -4.46 11.87 30.49
CA VAL A 107 -5.35 11.95 31.67
C VAL A 107 -4.71 12.75 32.81
N GLU A 108 -3.41 12.59 33.03
CA GLU A 108 -2.66 13.41 34.00
C GLU A 108 -2.57 14.89 33.58
N PHE A 109 -2.61 15.20 32.28
CA PHE A 109 -2.66 16.58 31.80
C PHE A 109 -4.04 17.22 32.02
N ASP A 110 -5.14 16.52 31.77
CA ASP A 110 -6.50 16.99 32.11
C ASP A 110 -6.66 17.23 33.62
N ALA A 111 -6.09 16.35 34.45
CA ALA A 111 -6.02 16.53 35.90
C ALA A 111 -5.16 17.74 36.31
N TYR A 112 -4.06 18.01 35.60
CA TYR A 112 -3.21 19.18 35.86
C TYR A 112 -3.90 20.49 35.48
N CYS A 113 -4.55 20.56 34.31
CA CYS A 113 -5.37 21.71 33.94
C CYS A 113 -6.47 21.98 34.99
N SER A 114 -7.16 20.92 35.43
CA SER A 114 -8.14 21.00 36.52
C SER A 114 -7.56 21.59 37.81
N SER A 115 -6.31 21.21 38.18
CA SER A 115 -5.62 21.75 39.37
C SER A 115 -5.28 23.25 39.26
N LEU A 116 -5.08 23.75 38.04
CA LEU A 116 -4.90 25.18 37.74
C LEU A 116 -6.22 25.94 37.61
N HIS A 117 -7.38 25.29 37.81
CA HIS A 117 -8.72 25.83 37.54
C HIS A 117 -8.94 26.19 36.07
N LEU A 118 -8.29 25.44 35.16
CA LEU A 118 -8.39 25.59 33.71
C LEU A 118 -9.19 24.41 33.12
N ASP A 119 -10.08 24.73 32.19
CA ASP A 119 -10.84 23.76 31.41
C ASP A 119 -10.23 23.66 29.99
N PRO A 120 -9.59 22.54 29.61
CA PRO A 120 -8.99 22.39 28.28
C PRO A 120 -10.03 22.17 27.18
N TYR A 121 -11.29 21.83 27.52
CA TYR A 121 -12.41 21.72 26.59
C TYR A 121 -13.08 23.09 26.32
N SER A 122 -12.66 24.14 27.04
CA SER A 122 -13.14 25.50 26.83
C SER A 122 -12.65 26.05 25.48
N PRO A 123 -13.49 26.70 24.66
CA PRO A 123 -13.05 27.31 23.39
C PRO A 123 -12.06 28.48 23.58
N LEU A 124 -11.84 28.92 24.82
CA LEU A 124 -10.88 29.94 25.26
C LEU A 124 -9.50 29.36 25.63
N PHE A 125 -9.35 28.03 25.60
CA PHE A 125 -8.09 27.29 25.71
C PHE A 125 -7.70 26.80 24.32
N ARG A 126 -6.44 26.98 23.90
CA ARG A 126 -5.96 26.57 22.56
C ARG A 126 -4.59 25.95 22.60
N ILE A 127 -4.40 24.86 21.86
CA ILE A 127 -3.10 24.23 21.66
C ILE A 127 -2.35 24.91 20.52
N ILE A 128 -1.04 25.13 20.69
CA ILE A 128 -0.10 25.57 19.65
C ILE A 128 0.99 24.52 19.49
N THR A 129 1.31 24.15 18.25
CA THR A 129 2.39 23.18 17.92
C THR A 129 3.38 23.72 16.89
N ASP A 130 4.57 23.12 16.84
CA ASP A 130 5.54 23.37 15.78
C ASP A 130 5.09 22.64 14.49
N GLY A 131 4.45 23.38 13.59
CA GLY A 131 3.80 22.77 12.43
C GLY A 131 2.58 21.94 12.80
N GLN A 132 2.02 21.27 11.80
CA GLN A 132 0.90 20.33 11.95
C GLN A 132 1.32 18.90 12.33
N LEU A 133 2.60 18.54 12.16
CA LEU A 133 3.08 17.15 12.28
C LEU A 133 2.82 16.51 13.67
N PRO A 134 3.04 17.21 14.81
CA PRO A 134 2.81 16.63 16.14
C PRO A 134 1.39 16.07 16.34
N ILE A 135 0.36 16.83 15.94
CA ILE A 135 -1.04 16.42 16.05
C ILE A 135 -1.41 15.45 14.91
N ARG A 136 -1.18 15.87 13.65
CA ARG A 136 -1.72 15.16 12.47
C ARG A 136 -0.99 13.85 12.14
N GLN A 137 0.30 13.72 12.46
CA GLN A 137 1.13 12.55 12.07
C GLN A 137 1.57 11.68 13.26
N CYS A 138 1.64 12.22 14.48
CA CYS A 138 2.02 11.44 15.67
C CYS A 138 0.82 11.12 16.56
N LEU A 139 0.22 12.15 17.18
CA LEU A 139 -0.78 11.95 18.22
C LEU A 139 -2.03 11.21 17.72
N HIS A 140 -2.61 11.65 16.60
CA HIS A 140 -3.82 11.01 16.05
C HIS A 140 -3.61 9.57 15.54
N PRO A 141 -2.54 9.25 14.76
CA PRO A 141 -2.28 7.87 14.35
C PRO A 141 -1.93 6.94 15.53
N GLU A 142 -1.19 7.42 16.52
CA GLU A 142 -0.78 6.59 17.65
C GLU A 142 -1.95 6.25 18.59
N ALA A 143 -2.83 7.22 18.88
CA ALA A 143 -4.03 6.94 19.67
C ALA A 143 -4.94 5.91 19.01
N TRP A 144 -5.10 5.98 17.68
CA TRP A 144 -5.79 4.94 16.91
C TRP A 144 -5.08 3.57 17.02
N ARG A 145 -3.76 3.51 16.84
CA ARG A 145 -2.98 2.25 16.95
C ARG A 145 -3.02 1.64 18.36
N LYS A 146 -3.21 2.47 19.39
CA LYS A 146 -3.33 2.07 20.80
C LYS A 146 -4.80 1.91 21.27
N GLU A 147 -5.75 1.98 20.33
CA GLU A 147 -7.18 1.74 20.53
C GLU A 147 -7.86 2.62 21.61
N PHE A 148 -7.35 3.85 21.85
CA PHE A 148 -7.96 4.83 22.77
C PHE A 148 -8.45 6.10 22.05
N GLU A 149 -9.40 6.81 22.67
CA GLU A 149 -9.94 8.07 22.14
C GLU A 149 -9.18 9.29 22.67
N LEU A 150 -8.83 10.21 21.78
CA LEU A 150 -8.20 11.47 22.16
C LEU A 150 -9.25 12.48 22.65
N PRO A 151 -8.96 13.25 23.71
CA PRO A 151 -9.75 14.41 24.09
C PRO A 151 -10.04 15.35 22.91
N THR A 152 -11.28 15.80 22.80
CA THR A 152 -11.76 16.51 21.59
C THR A 152 -11.04 17.83 21.33
N TYR A 153 -10.43 18.45 22.34
CA TYR A 153 -9.63 19.67 22.19
C TYR A 153 -8.34 19.46 21.38
N TYR A 154 -7.83 18.22 21.23
CA TYR A 154 -6.72 17.93 20.31
C TYR A 154 -7.13 18.00 18.83
N ASN A 155 -8.42 17.94 18.51
CA ASN A 155 -8.91 18.07 17.14
C ASN A 155 -8.81 19.52 16.61
N SER A 156 -8.40 20.48 17.43
CA SER A 156 -8.36 21.90 17.10
C SER A 156 -7.12 22.59 17.70
N PHE A 157 -6.19 23.02 16.84
CA PHE A 157 -4.89 23.57 17.26
C PHE A 157 -4.44 24.69 16.33
N HIS A 158 -3.37 25.40 16.67
CA HIS A 158 -2.78 26.44 15.81
C HIS A 158 -1.35 26.04 15.43
N ASP A 159 -1.01 26.17 14.15
CA ASP A 159 0.34 25.99 13.64
C ASP A 159 1.13 27.29 13.85
N VAL A 160 2.13 27.27 14.74
CA VAL A 160 2.93 28.47 15.06
C VAL A 160 3.61 29.08 13.83
N ARG A 161 3.91 28.26 12.81
CA ARG A 161 4.59 28.70 11.58
C ARG A 161 3.62 29.49 10.70
N LYS A 162 2.37 29.02 10.58
CA LYS A 162 1.29 29.73 9.85
C LYS A 162 0.89 31.03 10.56
N GLU A 163 0.76 30.99 11.88
CA GLU A 163 0.46 32.17 12.69
C GLU A 163 1.57 33.25 12.57
N VAL A 164 2.85 32.86 12.57
CA VAL A 164 3.97 33.78 12.32
C VAL A 164 3.99 34.30 10.88
N ALA A 165 3.72 33.46 9.88
CA ALA A 165 3.65 33.90 8.48
C ALA A 165 2.56 34.97 8.27
N ALA A 166 1.37 34.75 8.86
CA ALA A 166 0.27 35.70 8.84
C ALA A 166 0.59 37.00 9.61
N PHE A 167 1.20 36.90 10.80
CA PHE A 167 1.66 38.05 11.57
C PHE A 167 2.69 38.91 10.82
N LEU A 168 3.62 38.28 10.10
CA LEU A 168 4.62 38.94 9.25
C LEU A 168 4.09 39.35 7.87
N HIS A 169 2.83 39.06 7.56
CA HIS A 169 2.19 39.27 6.25
C HIS A 169 3.00 38.66 5.08
N LYS A 170 3.45 37.41 5.24
CA LYS A 170 4.20 36.64 4.23
C LYS A 170 3.39 35.43 3.75
N ASP A 171 3.41 35.19 2.44
CA ASP A 171 2.85 33.98 1.83
C ASP A 171 3.72 32.73 2.07
N GLU A 172 5.03 32.91 2.29
CA GLU A 172 5.95 31.81 2.59
C GLU A 172 5.97 31.47 4.10
N VAL A 173 5.54 30.24 4.41
CA VAL A 173 5.54 29.69 5.79
C VAL A 173 6.97 29.27 6.19
N PRO A 174 7.48 29.68 7.37
CA PRO A 174 8.81 29.29 7.86
C PRO A 174 9.03 27.77 7.97
N SER A 175 10.24 27.31 7.67
CA SER A 175 10.58 25.88 7.58
C SER A 175 11.01 25.25 8.91
N SER A 176 11.42 26.06 9.89
CA SER A 176 11.80 25.62 11.24
C SER A 176 11.53 26.70 12.31
N ILE A 177 11.58 26.30 13.58
CA ILE A 177 11.59 27.24 14.72
C ILE A 177 12.81 28.18 14.68
N ALA A 178 13.96 27.74 14.18
CA ALA A 178 15.16 28.58 14.07
C ALA A 178 14.95 29.75 13.09
N ASP A 179 14.29 29.48 11.95
CA ASP A 179 13.90 30.52 10.97
C ASP A 179 13.01 31.58 11.64
N ILE A 180 12.08 31.16 12.50
CA ILE A 180 11.15 32.04 13.20
C ILE A 180 11.88 32.90 14.24
N LEU A 181 12.83 32.34 14.99
CA LEU A 181 13.65 33.08 15.95
C LEU A 181 14.47 34.19 15.25
N GLU A 182 15.05 33.90 14.08
CA GLU A 182 15.74 34.90 13.26
C GLU A 182 14.78 35.98 12.74
N LEU A 183 13.64 35.58 12.17
CA LEU A 183 12.62 36.49 11.63
C LEU A 183 12.03 37.45 12.67
N LEU A 184 11.77 36.97 13.89
CA LEU A 184 11.23 37.77 14.99
C LEU A 184 12.33 38.46 15.82
N GLN A 185 13.62 38.21 15.51
CA GLN A 185 14.78 38.67 16.27
C GLN A 185 14.71 38.28 17.76
N VAL A 186 14.19 37.08 18.04
CA VAL A 186 14.11 36.50 19.37
C VAL A 186 15.43 35.77 19.66
N LYS A 187 16.05 36.05 20.81
CA LYS A 187 17.26 35.34 21.22
C LYS A 187 16.91 33.87 21.51
N ALA A 188 17.46 32.96 20.71
CA ALA A 188 17.38 31.52 20.93
C ALA A 188 17.89 31.12 22.33
N GLU A 189 17.25 30.13 22.94
CA GLU A 189 17.62 29.60 24.23
C GLU A 189 18.99 28.88 24.19
N THR A 190 19.77 29.09 25.24
CA THR A 190 21.10 28.52 25.48
C THR A 190 21.15 27.53 26.65
N ASP A 191 20.09 27.46 27.48
CA ASP A 191 19.94 26.45 28.52
C ASP A 191 19.79 25.04 27.91
N ASN A 192 20.84 24.23 28.02
CA ASN A 192 20.93 22.90 27.42
C ASN A 192 20.22 21.77 28.22
N GLU A 193 19.18 22.10 29.01
CA GLU A 193 18.24 21.08 29.49
C GLU A 193 17.35 20.66 28.30
N PHE A 194 17.74 19.57 27.64
CA PHE A 194 17.18 19.17 26.35
C PHE A 194 15.65 18.92 26.41
N TYR A 195 14.99 19.08 25.27
CA TYR A 195 13.54 19.25 25.09
C TYR A 195 12.91 20.49 25.76
N LYS A 196 13.46 21.01 26.87
CA LYS A 196 13.05 22.33 27.36
C LYS A 196 13.49 23.44 26.40
N LYS A 197 14.61 23.29 25.70
CA LYS A 197 15.09 24.30 24.73
C LYS A 197 14.05 24.62 23.65
N GLU A 198 13.66 23.65 22.83
CA GLU A 198 12.73 23.89 21.71
C GLU A 198 11.34 24.32 22.22
N ALA A 199 10.85 23.72 23.31
CA ALA A 199 9.61 24.15 23.95
C ALA A 199 9.70 25.60 24.49
N LYS A 200 10.82 26.01 25.10
CA LYS A 200 11.08 27.40 25.51
C LYS A 200 11.18 28.34 24.32
N ASP A 201 11.85 27.95 23.24
CA ASP A 201 11.95 28.75 22.02
C ASP A 201 10.55 29.00 21.42
N MET A 202 9.70 27.97 21.34
CA MET A 202 8.28 28.11 20.97
C MET A 202 7.50 29.03 21.93
N VAL A 203 7.71 28.92 23.25
CA VAL A 203 7.09 29.80 24.26
C VAL A 203 7.56 31.25 24.11
N ASN A 204 8.85 31.48 23.86
CA ASN A 204 9.42 32.81 23.62
C ASN A 204 8.80 33.46 22.37
N ILE A 205 8.60 32.68 21.30
CA ILE A 205 7.88 33.09 20.09
C ILE A 205 6.42 33.47 20.41
N VAL A 206 5.69 32.59 21.10
CA VAL A 206 4.28 32.82 21.48
C VAL A 206 4.14 34.04 22.39
N GLN A 207 4.99 34.20 23.40
CA GLN A 207 5.00 35.39 24.27
C GLN A 207 5.38 36.67 23.51
N ARG A 208 6.23 36.59 22.48
CA ARG A 208 6.53 37.73 21.60
C ARG A 208 5.31 38.14 20.78
N LEU A 209 4.64 37.18 20.15
CA LEU A 209 3.40 37.41 19.39
C LEU A 209 2.30 38.01 20.26
N ILE A 210 2.10 37.51 21.49
CA ILE A 210 1.15 38.07 22.47
C ILE A 210 1.53 39.52 22.84
N MET A 211 2.81 39.80 23.07
CA MET A 211 3.29 41.16 23.39
C MET A 211 3.04 42.16 22.26
N GLU A 212 3.09 41.71 21.00
CA GLU A 212 2.83 42.53 19.81
C GLU A 212 1.35 42.54 19.39
N GLY A 213 0.47 41.91 20.19
CA GLY A 213 -0.99 41.98 20.04
C GLY A 213 -1.61 40.94 19.11
N HIS A 214 -0.85 39.91 18.71
CA HIS A 214 -1.36 38.81 17.89
C HIS A 214 -2.46 38.02 18.61
N ARG A 215 -3.43 37.50 17.85
CA ARG A 215 -4.70 36.97 18.43
C ARG A 215 -4.94 35.48 18.22
N PHE A 216 -4.07 34.80 17.45
CA PHE A 216 -4.18 33.39 17.08
C PHE A 216 -5.53 33.04 16.43
N GLU A 217 -5.68 33.41 15.17
CA GLU A 217 -6.94 33.30 14.43
C GLU A 217 -6.91 32.18 13.36
N LEU A 218 -5.74 31.56 13.09
CA LEU A 218 -5.57 30.49 12.10
C LEU A 218 -5.69 29.10 12.73
N LEU A 219 -6.95 28.69 12.93
CA LEU A 219 -7.29 27.39 13.51
C LEU A 219 -7.14 26.23 12.51
N GLU A 220 -6.20 25.33 12.77
CA GLU A 220 -6.16 23.99 12.17
C GLU A 220 -7.19 23.07 12.84
N THR A 221 -7.95 22.33 12.04
CA THR A 221 -8.99 21.40 12.53
C THR A 221 -8.80 20.00 11.93
N VAL A 222 -9.00 18.96 12.75
CA VAL A 222 -8.92 17.55 12.37
C VAL A 222 -10.32 16.95 12.28
N ASN A 223 -10.75 16.64 11.06
CA ASN A 223 -12.05 16.01 10.80
C ASN A 223 -11.95 14.50 11.01
N LEU A 224 -12.47 14.00 12.14
CA LEU A 224 -12.42 12.58 12.51
C LEU A 224 -13.49 11.70 11.84
N VAL A 225 -14.61 12.30 11.40
CA VAL A 225 -15.73 11.59 10.78
C VAL A 225 -15.59 11.68 9.26
N LEU A 226 -15.52 10.53 8.58
CA LEU A 226 -15.64 10.48 7.13
C LEU A 226 -17.10 10.72 6.73
N GLU A 227 -17.41 11.90 6.19
CA GLU A 227 -18.74 12.17 5.65
C GLU A 227 -18.97 11.46 4.30
N PRO A 228 -20.13 10.81 4.10
CA PRO A 228 -20.52 10.30 2.78
C PRO A 228 -20.78 11.47 1.82
N GLY A 229 -20.46 11.27 0.55
CA GLY A 229 -20.64 12.28 -0.50
C GLY A 229 -20.86 11.63 -1.86
N ILE A 230 -21.69 12.27 -2.69
CA ILE A 230 -21.97 11.86 -4.06
C ILE A 230 -21.22 12.81 -4.98
N LEU A 231 -20.43 12.29 -5.91
CA LEU A 231 -19.73 13.09 -6.91
C LEU A 231 -20.31 12.84 -8.31
N SER A 232 -20.41 13.90 -9.11
CA SER A 232 -20.66 13.84 -10.55
C SER A 232 -19.37 13.50 -11.30
N LYS A 233 -19.49 13.25 -12.62
CA LYS A 233 -18.33 13.24 -13.53
C LYS A 233 -17.90 14.65 -13.96
N ASP A 234 -18.78 15.63 -13.77
CA ASP A 234 -18.54 17.04 -14.12
C ASP A 234 -17.89 17.84 -12.97
N ASP A 235 -17.66 17.21 -11.81
CA ASP A 235 -17.07 17.84 -10.63
C ASP A 235 -15.54 17.98 -10.80
N GLU A 236 -15.00 19.19 -10.67
CA GLU A 236 -13.56 19.38 -10.70
C GLU A 236 -12.89 18.91 -9.39
N ILE A 237 -11.86 18.07 -9.54
CA ILE A 237 -11.04 17.57 -8.42
C ILE A 237 -9.59 17.99 -8.66
N ASP A 238 -9.04 18.77 -7.72
CA ASP A 238 -7.62 19.09 -7.73
C ASP A 238 -6.78 17.80 -7.61
N THR A 239 -6.02 17.53 -8.67
CA THR A 239 -5.05 16.44 -8.75
C THR A 239 -4.01 16.51 -7.62
N ASN A 240 -3.71 17.70 -7.09
CA ASN A 240 -2.83 17.84 -5.94
C ASN A 240 -3.43 17.42 -4.60
N CYS A 241 -4.71 17.05 -4.52
CA CYS A 241 -5.35 16.57 -3.29
C CYS A 241 -5.58 15.04 -3.23
N VAL A 242 -5.12 14.25 -4.22
CA VAL A 242 -5.44 12.81 -4.33
C VAL A 242 -4.22 11.89 -4.08
N VAL A 243 -4.43 10.82 -3.31
CA VAL A 243 -3.52 9.66 -3.23
C VAL A 243 -4.17 8.38 -3.75
N ARG A 244 -3.35 7.41 -4.15
CA ARG A 244 -3.71 6.01 -4.39
C ARG A 244 -3.07 5.13 -3.33
N ALA A 245 -3.89 4.46 -2.52
CA ALA A 245 -3.45 3.46 -1.56
C ALA A 245 -3.52 2.07 -2.20
N ARG A 246 -2.51 1.22 -1.97
CA ARG A 246 -2.47 -0.19 -2.41
C ARG A 246 -2.06 -1.12 -1.27
N GLY A 247 -2.40 -2.40 -1.40
CA GLY A 247 -2.07 -3.44 -0.42
C GLY A 247 -3.17 -3.67 0.63
N LEU A 248 -4.25 -2.90 0.60
CA LEU A 248 -5.36 -2.95 1.56
C LEU A 248 -5.87 -4.40 1.76
N PRO A 249 -6.14 -4.84 3.00
CA PRO A 249 -6.90 -6.05 3.27
C PRO A 249 -8.22 -6.06 2.48
N TRP A 250 -8.61 -7.20 1.93
CA TRP A 250 -9.79 -7.28 1.04
C TRP A 250 -11.13 -7.03 1.75
N GLN A 251 -11.14 -7.09 3.08
CA GLN A 251 -12.32 -6.80 3.91
C GLN A 251 -12.42 -5.31 4.31
N SER A 252 -11.32 -4.53 4.21
CA SER A 252 -11.26 -3.15 4.67
C SER A 252 -12.39 -2.30 4.09
N SER A 253 -12.96 -1.47 4.95
CA SER A 253 -13.98 -0.48 4.62
C SER A 253 -13.37 0.90 4.34
N ASP A 254 -14.24 1.81 3.92
CA ASP A 254 -14.00 3.24 3.85
C ASP A 254 -13.55 3.85 5.18
N GLN A 255 -14.18 3.42 6.28
CA GLN A 255 -13.81 3.87 7.62
C GLN A 255 -12.41 3.37 8.03
N ASP A 256 -12.01 2.18 7.61
CA ASP A 256 -10.67 1.64 7.92
C ASP A 256 -9.55 2.35 7.15
N ILE A 257 -9.86 2.82 5.93
CA ILE A 257 -9.00 3.71 5.17
C ILE A 257 -8.93 5.10 5.83
N ALA A 258 -10.06 5.66 6.28
CA ALA A 258 -10.10 6.93 7.00
C ALA A 258 -9.34 6.87 8.33
N LYS A 259 -9.46 5.78 9.10
CA LYS A 259 -8.67 5.50 10.31
C LYS A 259 -7.17 5.43 10.02
N PHE A 260 -6.75 4.76 8.94
CA PHE A 260 -5.34 4.74 8.52
C PHE A 260 -4.80 6.14 8.16
N PHE A 261 -5.65 7.03 7.63
CA PHE A 261 -5.33 8.44 7.37
C PHE A 261 -5.74 9.41 8.51
N ARG A 262 -6.11 8.92 9.71
CA ARG A 262 -6.55 9.75 10.85
C ARG A 262 -5.52 10.85 11.17
N GLY A 263 -6.00 12.05 11.43
CA GLY A 263 -5.19 13.27 11.55
C GLY A 263 -5.17 14.12 10.27
N LEU A 264 -5.48 13.52 9.11
CA LEU A 264 -5.53 14.20 7.81
C LEU A 264 -6.98 14.26 7.34
N ASN A 265 -7.48 15.46 6.99
CA ASN A 265 -8.90 15.61 6.66
C ASN A 265 -9.18 15.06 5.25
N VAL A 266 -9.92 13.96 5.19
CA VAL A 266 -10.47 13.39 3.95
C VAL A 266 -11.72 14.19 3.55
N ALA A 267 -11.83 14.56 2.27
CA ALA A 267 -12.96 15.33 1.78
C ALA A 267 -14.28 14.51 1.84
N LYS A 268 -15.43 15.19 1.79
CA LYS A 268 -16.77 14.57 1.76
C LYS A 268 -16.87 13.62 0.55
N GLY A 269 -17.22 12.35 0.77
CA GLY A 269 -17.20 11.30 -0.26
C GLY A 269 -15.81 10.91 -0.76
N GLY A 270 -14.75 11.35 -0.08
CA GLY A 270 -13.36 11.29 -0.54
C GLY A 270 -12.68 9.93 -0.47
N VAL A 271 -13.39 8.81 -0.29
CA VAL A 271 -12.83 7.44 -0.31
C VAL A 271 -13.49 6.59 -1.39
N ALA A 272 -12.71 6.24 -2.42
CA ALA A 272 -13.14 5.45 -3.56
C ALA A 272 -12.45 4.07 -3.56
N LEU A 273 -13.18 3.02 -3.17
CA LEU A 273 -12.71 1.63 -3.23
C LEU A 273 -12.67 1.13 -4.67
N CYS A 274 -11.53 0.62 -5.14
CA CYS A 274 -11.38 0.15 -6.50
C CYS A 274 -11.93 -1.28 -6.68
N LEU A 275 -12.89 -1.47 -7.60
CA LEU A 275 -13.35 -2.79 -8.01
C LEU A 275 -12.70 -3.27 -9.32
N SER A 276 -12.25 -4.53 -9.30
CA SER A 276 -11.78 -5.29 -10.47
C SER A 276 -12.88 -5.49 -11.52
N ASN A 277 -12.51 -6.05 -12.68
CA ASN A 277 -13.46 -6.31 -13.77
C ASN A 277 -14.63 -7.24 -13.39
N MET A 278 -14.44 -8.11 -12.39
CA MET A 278 -15.50 -8.95 -11.81
C MET A 278 -16.30 -8.26 -10.69
N GLY A 279 -16.13 -6.95 -10.48
CA GLY A 279 -16.79 -6.19 -9.43
C GLY A 279 -16.37 -6.57 -8.00
N ARG A 280 -15.22 -7.26 -7.82
CA ARG A 280 -14.61 -7.59 -6.52
C ARG A 280 -13.56 -6.56 -6.13
N ARG A 281 -13.38 -6.26 -4.84
CA ARG A 281 -12.32 -5.37 -4.33
C ARG A 281 -10.95 -5.87 -4.76
N ASN A 282 -10.10 -4.96 -5.24
CA ASN A 282 -8.76 -5.32 -5.72
C ASN A 282 -7.64 -5.11 -4.67
N GLY A 283 -7.93 -4.47 -3.53
CA GLY A 283 -6.92 -4.09 -2.53
C GLY A 283 -6.29 -2.71 -2.79
N GLU A 284 -6.90 -1.90 -3.65
CA GLU A 284 -6.57 -0.48 -3.86
C GLU A 284 -7.75 0.43 -3.49
N ALA A 285 -7.44 1.67 -3.14
CA ALA A 285 -8.39 2.77 -3.06
C ALA A 285 -7.75 4.08 -3.54
N LEU A 286 -8.59 5.02 -3.97
CA LEU A 286 -8.20 6.42 -4.17
C LEU A 286 -8.80 7.25 -3.01
N VAL A 287 -8.01 8.19 -2.48
CA VAL A 287 -8.42 9.04 -1.36
C VAL A 287 -8.17 10.51 -1.71
N ARG A 288 -9.21 11.34 -1.61
CA ARG A 288 -9.20 12.79 -1.81
C ARG A 288 -9.18 13.48 -0.45
N PHE A 289 -8.16 14.28 -0.20
CA PHE A 289 -8.08 15.14 0.99
C PHE A 289 -8.68 16.53 0.74
N GLU A 290 -8.90 17.28 1.81
CA GLU A 290 -9.34 18.68 1.75
C GLU A 290 -8.24 19.63 1.23
N SER A 291 -6.95 19.25 1.34
CA SER A 291 -5.82 20.11 0.96
C SER A 291 -4.64 19.31 0.40
N GLN A 292 -3.78 19.99 -0.37
CA GLN A 292 -2.51 19.41 -0.81
C GLN A 292 -1.59 19.07 0.39
N GLU A 293 -1.57 19.88 1.44
CA GLU A 293 -0.75 19.62 2.63
C GLU A 293 -1.12 18.26 3.26
N HIS A 294 -2.43 17.96 3.34
CA HIS A 294 -2.92 16.67 3.82
C HIS A 294 -2.52 15.53 2.88
N ARG A 295 -2.55 15.72 1.55
CA ARG A 295 -2.03 14.75 0.57
C ARG A 295 -0.53 14.50 0.75
N ASP A 296 0.29 15.55 0.85
CA ASP A 296 1.74 15.41 0.98
C ASP A 296 2.15 14.88 2.37
N MET A 297 1.31 15.03 3.40
CA MET A 297 1.42 14.26 4.65
C MET A 297 0.98 12.79 4.49
N ALA A 298 -0.07 12.49 3.71
CA ALA A 298 -0.52 11.13 3.46
C ALA A 298 0.53 10.29 2.70
N LEU A 299 1.27 10.91 1.77
CA LEU A 299 2.41 10.25 1.09
C LEU A 299 3.52 9.81 2.06
N ARG A 300 3.66 10.46 3.22
CA ARG A 300 4.63 10.08 4.26
C ARG A 300 4.22 8.84 5.06
N ARG A 301 2.99 8.32 4.85
CA ARG A 301 2.52 7.03 5.40
C ARG A 301 2.79 5.85 4.45
N HIS A 302 3.64 6.05 3.44
CA HIS A 302 4.08 4.96 2.56
C HIS A 302 4.83 3.88 3.36
N LYS A 303 4.36 2.62 3.25
CA LYS A 303 4.76 1.45 4.05
C LYS A 303 4.34 1.44 5.53
N HIS A 304 3.50 2.36 6.00
CA HIS A 304 2.86 2.22 7.33
C HIS A 304 1.89 1.05 7.35
N HIS A 305 1.62 0.49 8.53
CA HIS A 305 0.87 -0.76 8.65
C HIS A 305 -0.62 -0.57 8.91
N MET A 306 -1.43 -1.36 8.22
CA MET A 306 -2.82 -1.66 8.52
C MET A 306 -2.88 -3.14 8.93
N GLU A 307 -3.06 -3.39 10.23
CA GLU A 307 -2.98 -4.73 10.84
C GLU A 307 -1.67 -5.48 10.49
N LEU A 308 -1.75 -6.45 9.57
CA LEU A 308 -0.66 -7.34 9.15
C LEU A 308 -0.11 -6.98 7.76
N ARG A 309 -0.45 -5.82 7.21
CA ARG A 309 -0.02 -5.38 5.86
C ARG A 309 0.50 -3.96 5.87
N TYR A 310 1.68 -3.75 5.28
CA TYR A 310 2.08 -2.41 4.88
C TYR A 310 1.17 -1.89 3.75
N ILE A 311 0.84 -0.60 3.79
CA ILE A 311 0.06 0.08 2.76
C ILE A 311 1.01 0.92 1.89
N GLU A 312 0.90 0.77 0.57
CA GLU A 312 1.68 1.58 -0.37
C GLU A 312 0.85 2.80 -0.76
N VAL A 313 1.25 3.97 -0.27
CA VAL A 313 0.62 5.25 -0.65
C VAL A 313 1.40 5.89 -1.79
N TYR A 314 0.72 6.27 -2.87
CA TYR A 314 1.27 6.93 -4.05
C TYR A 314 0.45 8.18 -4.39
N ARG A 315 1.00 9.07 -5.23
CA ARG A 315 0.21 10.18 -5.81
C ARG A 315 -0.86 9.61 -6.76
N GLY A 316 -2.08 10.11 -6.65
CA GLY A 316 -3.17 9.87 -7.61
C GLY A 316 -3.44 11.12 -8.46
N THR A 317 -4.52 11.10 -9.23
CA THR A 317 -5.03 12.27 -9.96
C THR A 317 -6.52 12.48 -9.70
N GLY A 318 -7.03 13.69 -9.95
CA GLY A 318 -8.47 13.97 -9.90
C GLY A 318 -9.24 13.15 -10.93
N GLU A 319 -8.66 12.95 -12.13
CA GLU A 319 -9.22 12.13 -13.20
C GLU A 319 -9.33 10.64 -12.80
N ASP A 320 -8.29 10.05 -12.19
CA ASP A 320 -8.35 8.68 -11.63
C ASP A 320 -9.48 8.55 -10.61
N PHE A 321 -9.65 9.57 -9.75
CA PHE A 321 -10.71 9.59 -8.73
C PHE A 321 -12.10 9.65 -9.37
N LEU A 322 -12.33 10.55 -10.33
CA LEU A 322 -13.59 10.69 -11.08
C LEU A 322 -13.90 9.46 -11.94
N ALA A 323 -12.89 8.76 -12.46
CA ALA A 323 -13.09 7.52 -13.20
C ALA A 323 -13.64 6.37 -12.33
N VAL A 324 -13.41 6.40 -11.01
CA VAL A 324 -13.91 5.41 -10.04
C VAL A 324 -15.18 5.88 -9.32
N ALA A 325 -15.22 7.16 -8.90
CA ALA A 325 -16.27 7.73 -8.03
C ALA A 325 -17.16 8.77 -8.72
N GLY A 326 -16.98 9.04 -10.02
CA GLY A 326 -17.86 9.91 -10.79
C GLY A 326 -19.14 9.20 -11.21
N GLY A 327 -20.27 9.60 -10.63
CA GLY A 327 -21.59 9.12 -11.03
C GLY A 327 -22.06 9.74 -12.34
N SER A 328 -22.78 8.96 -13.16
CA SER A 328 -23.61 9.49 -14.25
C SER A 328 -24.92 8.70 -14.43
N SER A 329 -25.33 8.00 -13.37
CA SER A 329 -26.50 7.12 -13.32
C SER A 329 -27.55 7.73 -12.39
N GLY A 330 -28.66 8.21 -12.96
CA GLY A 330 -29.73 8.87 -12.19
C GLY A 330 -30.38 7.97 -11.13
N GLU A 331 -30.40 6.66 -11.36
CA GLU A 331 -30.82 5.64 -10.39
C GLU A 331 -29.90 5.60 -9.15
N ALA A 332 -28.58 5.68 -9.36
CA ALA A 332 -27.61 5.76 -8.27
C ALA A 332 -27.78 7.06 -7.47
N LEU A 333 -28.00 8.19 -8.16
CA LEU A 333 -28.25 9.48 -7.52
C LEU A 333 -29.53 9.44 -6.68
N ALA A 334 -30.65 9.01 -7.26
CA ALA A 334 -31.95 8.95 -6.56
C ALA A 334 -31.95 8.00 -5.35
N PHE A 335 -31.14 6.93 -5.38
CA PHE A 335 -30.92 6.05 -4.23
C PHE A 335 -30.06 6.72 -3.16
N LEU A 336 -28.90 7.28 -3.52
CA LEU A 336 -27.95 7.86 -2.57
C LEU A 336 -28.45 9.18 -1.95
N SER A 337 -29.28 9.95 -2.66
CA SER A 337 -29.90 11.20 -2.17
C SER A 337 -30.89 11.01 -1.01
N ARG A 338 -31.20 9.76 -0.61
CA ARG A 338 -32.04 9.46 0.57
C ARG A 338 -31.36 9.74 1.91
N GLY A 339 -30.05 10.04 1.93
CA GLY A 339 -29.35 10.54 3.12
C GLY A 339 -28.95 9.48 4.14
N ALA A 340 -28.73 8.24 3.72
CA ALA A 340 -28.27 7.15 4.58
C ALA A 340 -26.85 7.38 5.12
N SER A 341 -26.59 7.04 6.39
CA SER A 341 -25.23 6.99 6.93
C SER A 341 -24.46 5.73 6.52
N VAL A 342 -25.16 4.61 6.30
CA VAL A 342 -24.55 3.31 5.97
C VAL A 342 -25.13 2.74 4.68
N ILE A 343 -24.26 2.19 3.84
CA ILE A 343 -24.62 1.40 2.67
C ILE A 343 -23.99 0.01 2.83
N VAL A 344 -24.79 -1.05 2.69
CA VAL A 344 -24.32 -2.45 2.63
C VAL A 344 -24.59 -3.03 1.25
N ARG A 345 -23.56 -3.57 0.61
CA ARG A 345 -23.69 -4.39 -0.59
C ARG A 345 -23.96 -5.84 -0.20
N MET A 346 -25.07 -6.38 -0.70
CA MET A 346 -25.38 -7.80 -0.71
C MET A 346 -24.88 -8.42 -2.02
N ARG A 347 -24.36 -9.65 -1.98
CA ARG A 347 -24.08 -10.48 -3.15
C ARG A 347 -24.60 -11.89 -2.97
N GLY A 348 -24.82 -12.58 -4.10
CA GLY A 348 -25.22 -13.99 -4.12
C GLY A 348 -26.73 -14.22 -4.02
N LEU A 349 -27.55 -13.17 -4.00
CA LEU A 349 -29.01 -13.22 -3.91
C LEU A 349 -29.63 -14.16 -4.97
N PRO A 350 -30.75 -14.85 -4.65
CA PRO A 350 -31.60 -15.49 -5.66
C PRO A 350 -32.04 -14.50 -6.74
N TYR A 351 -32.18 -14.93 -7.99
CA TYR A 351 -32.57 -14.04 -9.11
C TYR A 351 -34.04 -13.62 -9.07
N ASP A 352 -34.85 -14.37 -8.31
CA ASP A 352 -36.25 -14.16 -7.96
C ASP A 352 -36.44 -13.47 -6.60
N CYS A 353 -35.35 -13.04 -5.94
CA CYS A 353 -35.41 -12.36 -4.65
C CYS A 353 -36.15 -11.01 -4.73
N THR A 354 -36.98 -10.75 -3.73
CA THR A 354 -37.82 -9.54 -3.61
C THR A 354 -37.27 -8.58 -2.56
N ALA A 355 -37.62 -7.29 -2.66
CA ALA A 355 -37.25 -6.30 -1.64
C ALA A 355 -37.74 -6.70 -0.24
N GLN A 356 -38.94 -7.28 -0.12
CA GLN A 356 -39.48 -7.74 1.16
C GLN A 356 -38.59 -8.81 1.81
N GLN A 357 -38.09 -9.79 1.05
CA GLN A 357 -37.18 -10.81 1.59
C GLN A 357 -35.85 -10.23 2.08
N VAL A 358 -35.40 -9.10 1.51
CA VAL A 358 -34.23 -8.36 2.01
C VAL A 358 -34.56 -7.63 3.32
N LEU A 359 -35.76 -7.04 3.46
CA LEU A 359 -36.22 -6.46 4.72
C LEU A 359 -36.35 -7.53 5.81
N ASP A 360 -37.01 -8.65 5.51
CA ASP A 360 -37.22 -9.76 6.44
C ASP A 360 -35.87 -10.32 6.93
N PHE A 361 -34.89 -10.46 6.02
CA PHE A 361 -33.53 -10.89 6.34
C PHE A 361 -32.83 -9.93 7.33
N PHE A 362 -32.93 -8.61 7.12
CA PHE A 362 -32.34 -7.64 8.06
C PHE A 362 -33.13 -7.48 9.35
N ALA A 363 -34.45 -7.72 9.35
CA ALA A 363 -35.29 -7.69 10.56
C ALA A 363 -35.17 -8.95 11.44
N ALA A 364 -34.82 -10.11 10.88
CA ALA A 364 -34.81 -11.39 11.61
C ALA A 364 -33.69 -11.53 12.66
N GLY A 365 -33.97 -12.26 13.75
CA GLY A 365 -32.98 -12.62 14.77
C GLY A 365 -32.62 -11.50 15.75
N GLU A 366 -31.60 -11.73 16.59
CA GLU A 366 -31.20 -10.82 17.67
C GLU A 366 -30.52 -9.53 17.16
N ASN A 367 -29.84 -9.60 16.01
CA ASN A 367 -29.24 -8.47 15.31
C ASN A 367 -30.22 -7.87 14.27
N SER A 368 -31.39 -7.44 14.71
CA SER A 368 -32.36 -6.77 13.84
C SER A 368 -31.86 -5.37 13.45
N CYS A 369 -32.01 -5.03 12.17
CA CYS A 369 -31.58 -3.75 11.57
C CYS A 369 -32.76 -3.12 10.82
N THR A 370 -32.87 -1.80 10.81
CA THR A 370 -33.95 -1.09 10.09
C THR A 370 -33.43 -0.50 8.79
N VAL A 371 -33.92 -1.02 7.66
CA VAL A 371 -33.61 -0.49 6.33
C VAL A 371 -34.34 0.84 6.12
N LEU A 372 -33.59 1.87 5.71
CA LEU A 372 -34.11 3.21 5.40
C LEU A 372 -35.16 3.14 4.28
N ASP A 373 -36.25 3.88 4.38
CA ASP A 373 -37.38 3.89 3.43
C ASP A 373 -38.00 2.50 3.11
N GLY A 374 -37.68 1.45 3.88
CA GLY A 374 -38.17 0.09 3.62
C GLY A 374 -37.74 -0.44 2.25
N THR A 375 -38.68 -0.87 1.41
CA THR A 375 -38.36 -1.46 0.10
C THR A 375 -37.62 -0.51 -0.84
N GLU A 376 -37.81 0.79 -0.65
CA GLU A 376 -37.20 1.85 -1.45
C GLU A 376 -35.72 2.10 -1.11
N GLY A 377 -35.27 1.64 0.06
CA GLY A 377 -33.85 1.58 0.44
C GLY A 377 -33.12 0.32 -0.05
N VAL A 378 -33.73 -0.49 -0.92
CA VAL A 378 -33.13 -1.71 -1.49
C VAL A 378 -32.97 -1.58 -3.02
N LEU A 379 -31.75 -1.30 -3.47
CA LEU A 379 -31.41 -1.15 -4.89
C LEU A 379 -30.83 -2.45 -5.47
N PHE A 380 -31.63 -3.17 -6.25
CA PHE A 380 -31.18 -4.38 -6.97
C PHE A 380 -30.35 -4.02 -8.20
N VAL A 381 -29.12 -4.53 -8.27
CA VAL A 381 -28.26 -4.31 -9.44
C VAL A 381 -28.74 -5.17 -10.60
N ARG A 382 -29.29 -4.52 -11.62
CA ARG A 382 -29.75 -5.15 -12.87
C ARG A 382 -28.77 -4.88 -14.00
N LYS A 383 -28.68 -5.81 -14.94
CA LYS A 383 -28.05 -5.58 -16.25
C LYS A 383 -28.97 -4.74 -17.12
N ARG A 384 -28.42 -4.13 -18.18
CA ARG A 384 -29.18 -3.39 -19.21
C ARG A 384 -30.34 -4.18 -19.84
N ASP A 385 -30.28 -5.51 -19.83
CA ASP A 385 -31.33 -6.43 -20.30
C ASP A 385 -32.40 -6.77 -19.21
N GLY A 386 -32.37 -6.10 -18.06
CA GLY A 386 -33.29 -6.29 -16.94
C GLY A 386 -32.97 -7.48 -16.02
N ARG A 387 -32.05 -8.38 -16.42
CA ARG A 387 -31.70 -9.56 -15.61
C ARG A 387 -31.05 -9.14 -14.29
N ALA A 388 -31.49 -9.78 -13.20
CA ALA A 388 -30.86 -9.66 -11.90
C ALA A 388 -29.43 -10.19 -11.95
N THR A 389 -28.51 -9.49 -11.29
CA THR A 389 -27.10 -9.94 -11.17
C THR A 389 -26.87 -10.87 -9.96
N GLY A 390 -27.74 -10.82 -8.96
CA GLY A 390 -27.51 -11.40 -7.63
C GLY A 390 -26.86 -10.43 -6.64
N ASP A 391 -26.55 -9.19 -7.06
CA ASP A 391 -26.06 -8.11 -6.19
C ASP A 391 -27.18 -7.08 -5.92
N ALA A 392 -27.16 -6.49 -4.72
CA ALA A 392 -28.00 -5.36 -4.34
C ALA A 392 -27.26 -4.44 -3.35
N PHE A 393 -27.74 -3.21 -3.18
CA PHE A 393 -27.32 -2.29 -2.14
C PHE A 393 -28.48 -1.95 -1.22
N VAL A 394 -28.20 -1.81 0.08
CA VAL A 394 -29.19 -1.56 1.13
C VAL A 394 -28.74 -0.38 1.99
N LEU A 395 -29.67 0.52 2.26
CA LEU A 395 -29.46 1.74 3.06
C LEU A 395 -29.90 1.54 4.52
N PHE A 396 -29.13 2.08 5.46
CA PHE A 396 -29.51 2.18 6.87
C PHE A 396 -29.35 3.62 7.36
N SER A 397 -30.25 4.05 8.24
CA SER A 397 -30.22 5.38 8.86
C SER A 397 -29.01 5.56 9.76
N ASP A 398 -28.63 4.53 10.51
CA ASP A 398 -27.71 4.64 11.65
C ASP A 398 -26.42 3.85 11.45
N GLU A 399 -25.29 4.47 11.78
CA GLU A 399 -23.96 3.82 11.82
C GLU A 399 -23.95 2.58 12.74
N SER A 400 -24.79 2.56 13.78
CA SER A 400 -24.89 1.40 14.71
C SER A 400 -25.50 0.13 14.08
N ASP A 401 -26.20 0.25 12.95
CA ASP A 401 -26.75 -0.92 12.23
C ASP A 401 -25.70 -1.57 11.31
N ALA A 402 -24.60 -0.89 10.97
CA ALA A 402 -23.52 -1.48 10.18
C ALA A 402 -22.95 -2.79 10.77
N PRO A 403 -22.50 -2.87 12.04
CA PRO A 403 -21.98 -4.12 12.60
C PRO A 403 -23.07 -5.20 12.74
N LYS A 404 -24.32 -4.83 13.07
CA LYS A 404 -25.45 -5.76 13.18
C LYS A 404 -25.79 -6.40 11.84
N ALA A 405 -25.80 -5.59 10.76
CA ALA A 405 -26.03 -6.04 9.40
C ALA A 405 -24.89 -6.93 8.91
N LEU A 406 -23.62 -6.55 9.16
CA LEU A 406 -22.46 -7.34 8.78
C LEU A 406 -22.33 -8.66 9.55
N ALA A 407 -22.87 -8.76 10.77
CA ALA A 407 -22.92 -10.02 11.53
C ALA A 407 -23.72 -11.13 10.82
N LYS A 408 -24.61 -10.78 9.87
CA LYS A 408 -25.38 -11.71 9.03
C LYS A 408 -24.63 -12.16 7.77
N HIS A 409 -23.34 -11.87 7.66
CA HIS A 409 -22.53 -12.27 6.52
C HIS A 409 -22.45 -13.82 6.43
N ARG A 410 -22.97 -14.37 5.32
CA ARG A 410 -23.16 -15.81 4.98
C ARG A 410 -24.45 -16.45 5.50
N ASP A 411 -25.35 -15.70 6.13
CA ASP A 411 -26.73 -16.15 6.34
C ASP A 411 -27.46 -16.35 5.00
N VAL A 412 -28.58 -17.09 5.03
CA VAL A 412 -29.26 -17.56 3.82
C VAL A 412 -30.54 -16.80 3.48
N ILE A 413 -30.75 -16.54 2.19
CA ILE A 413 -32.06 -16.20 1.61
C ILE A 413 -32.44 -17.32 0.64
N GLY A 414 -33.51 -18.05 0.96
CA GLY A 414 -33.90 -19.25 0.22
C GLY A 414 -32.81 -20.33 0.26
N SER A 415 -32.26 -20.69 -0.90
CA SER A 415 -31.20 -21.70 -1.06
C SER A 415 -29.78 -21.10 -1.19
N ARG A 416 -29.61 -19.81 -0.90
CA ARG A 416 -28.39 -19.04 -1.23
C ARG A 416 -27.84 -18.36 0.01
N TYR A 417 -26.56 -18.61 0.35
CA TYR A 417 -25.83 -17.79 1.30
C TYR A 417 -25.56 -16.41 0.70
N ILE A 418 -25.61 -15.37 1.53
CA ILE A 418 -25.47 -13.97 1.11
C ILE A 418 -24.16 -13.40 1.63
N GLU A 419 -23.32 -12.87 0.74
CA GLU A 419 -22.10 -12.16 1.13
C GLU A 419 -22.43 -10.68 1.35
N LEU A 420 -22.22 -10.18 2.57
CA LEU A 420 -22.46 -8.78 2.96
C LEU A 420 -21.15 -8.01 3.08
N PHE A 421 -21.12 -6.77 2.60
CA PHE A 421 -19.95 -5.87 2.67
C PHE A 421 -20.40 -4.41 2.90
N ARG A 422 -19.75 -3.66 3.80
CA ARG A 422 -19.94 -2.20 3.92
C ARG A 422 -19.39 -1.51 2.69
N SER A 423 -20.17 -0.67 2.02
CA SER A 423 -19.84 -0.06 0.73
C SER A 423 -19.95 1.47 0.76
N THR A 424 -19.33 2.14 -0.22
CA THR A 424 -19.39 3.60 -0.39
C THR A 424 -20.37 4.00 -1.49
N THR A 425 -20.69 5.30 -1.51
CA THR A 425 -21.36 5.99 -2.64
C THR A 425 -20.68 5.67 -3.98
N ALA A 426 -19.35 5.73 -4.02
CA ALA A 426 -18.54 5.36 -5.18
C ALA A 426 -18.69 3.88 -5.57
N GLU A 427 -18.76 2.93 -4.60
CA GLU A 427 -18.97 1.51 -4.93
C GLU A 427 -20.34 1.28 -5.60
N VAL A 428 -21.40 1.98 -5.15
CA VAL A 428 -22.73 1.94 -5.77
C VAL A 428 -22.68 2.43 -7.22
N GLN A 429 -22.11 3.62 -7.45
CA GLN A 429 -21.97 4.21 -8.77
C GLN A 429 -21.11 3.33 -9.69
N GLN A 430 -19.97 2.81 -9.23
CA GLN A 430 -19.08 1.98 -10.04
C GLN A 430 -19.72 0.65 -10.45
N VAL A 431 -20.59 0.07 -9.62
CA VAL A 431 -21.29 -1.19 -9.93
C VAL A 431 -22.41 -0.98 -10.94
N LEU A 432 -23.21 0.08 -10.80
CA LEU A 432 -24.29 0.40 -11.75
C LEU A 432 -23.74 0.87 -13.09
N ASN A 433 -22.71 1.74 -13.08
CA ASN A 433 -22.02 2.15 -14.31
C ASN A 433 -21.48 0.92 -15.08
N ARG A 434 -21.03 -0.13 -14.37
CA ARG A 434 -20.54 -1.39 -14.96
C ARG A 434 -21.67 -2.30 -15.45
N SER A 435 -22.84 -2.36 -14.80
CA SER A 435 -23.96 -3.23 -15.24
C SER A 435 -24.72 -2.68 -16.47
N LEU A 436 -24.52 -1.40 -16.77
CA LEU A 436 -25.06 -0.70 -17.94
C LEU A 436 -24.14 -0.75 -19.18
N GLN A 437 -22.85 -1.10 -19.01
CA GLN A 437 -21.85 -1.17 -20.09
C GLN A 437 -21.76 -2.58 -20.70
N GLU A 438 -21.54 -2.66 -22.01
CA GLU A 438 -21.26 -3.91 -22.71
C GLU A 438 -19.77 -4.30 -22.62
N PRO A 439 -19.43 -5.60 -22.71
CA PRO A 439 -18.06 -6.07 -22.94
C PRO A 439 -17.66 -5.83 -24.40
N SER A 440 -17.49 -4.57 -24.79
CA SER A 440 -17.08 -4.16 -26.13
C SER A 440 -15.70 -4.71 -26.50
N SER A 441 -15.63 -5.56 -27.52
CA SER A 441 -14.40 -6.18 -28.04
C SER A 441 -13.45 -5.24 -28.78
N ASN A 442 -13.60 -3.92 -28.58
CA ASN A 442 -12.77 -2.86 -29.17
C ASN A 442 -12.62 -1.64 -28.25
N SER A 443 -12.70 -1.84 -26.93
CA SER A 443 -12.30 -0.82 -25.95
C SER A 443 -10.80 -0.92 -25.68
N SER A 444 -10.03 -0.07 -26.35
CA SER A 444 -8.64 0.26 -25.97
C SER A 444 -8.56 0.61 -24.48
N ALA A 445 -7.42 0.34 -23.85
CA ALA A 445 -7.23 0.55 -22.42
C ALA A 445 -7.62 1.97 -21.98
N VAL A 446 -8.23 2.08 -20.79
CA VAL A 446 -8.23 3.33 -20.03
C VAL A 446 -6.78 3.73 -19.82
N ASN A 447 -6.43 4.94 -20.24
CA ASN A 447 -5.06 5.36 -20.48
C ASN A 447 -4.32 5.67 -19.17
N ILE A 448 -3.84 4.65 -18.46
CA ILE A 448 -2.78 4.80 -17.46
C ILE A 448 -1.46 5.02 -18.21
N GLN A 449 -1.28 6.24 -18.73
CA GLN A 449 0.00 6.73 -19.24
C GLN A 449 0.92 6.98 -18.04
N SER A 450 1.68 6.00 -17.58
CA SER A 450 2.93 5.52 -18.19
C SER A 450 4.04 6.57 -18.13
N LEU A 451 4.99 6.33 -17.21
CA LEU A 451 6.31 6.94 -17.19
C LEU A 451 6.99 6.81 -18.58
N PRO A 452 7.94 7.70 -18.93
CA PRO A 452 8.48 7.78 -20.29
C PRO A 452 9.16 6.47 -20.74
N PRO A 453 9.07 6.09 -22.03
CA PRO A 453 9.64 4.84 -22.53
C PRO A 453 11.17 4.82 -22.42
N ILE A 454 11.72 3.78 -21.79
CA ILE A 454 13.15 3.46 -21.88
C ILE A 454 13.44 2.99 -23.32
N PRO A 455 14.43 3.55 -24.02
CA PRO A 455 14.80 3.09 -25.37
C PRO A 455 15.25 1.62 -25.34
N GLN A 456 14.47 0.74 -25.97
CA GLN A 456 14.85 -0.66 -26.16
C GLN A 456 15.98 -0.74 -27.19
N LEU A 457 17.15 -1.25 -26.77
CA LEU A 457 18.18 -1.65 -27.73
C LEU A 457 17.70 -2.89 -28.50
N PRO A 458 17.88 -2.96 -29.82
CA PRO A 458 17.59 -4.18 -30.57
C PRO A 458 18.58 -5.29 -30.17
N SER A 459 18.12 -6.29 -29.44
CA SER A 459 18.89 -7.51 -29.18
C SER A 459 19.04 -8.32 -30.48
N PRO A 460 20.19 -8.97 -30.74
CA PRO A 460 20.43 -9.67 -31.99
C PRO A 460 19.50 -10.87 -32.15
N GLY A 461 18.97 -11.05 -33.36
CA GLY A 461 18.02 -12.11 -33.67
C GLY A 461 18.67 -13.49 -33.61
N PHE A 462 18.33 -14.28 -32.59
CA PHE A 462 18.33 -15.73 -32.72
C PHE A 462 17.15 -16.12 -33.64
N PRO A 463 17.35 -17.06 -34.59
CA PRO A 463 16.29 -17.42 -35.53
C PRO A 463 15.10 -18.05 -34.79
N LEU A 464 13.89 -17.64 -35.18
CA LEU A 464 12.65 -18.24 -34.69
C LEU A 464 12.64 -19.74 -35.03
N LEU A 465 12.82 -20.59 -34.02
CA LEU A 465 12.37 -21.98 -34.12
C LEU A 465 10.84 -21.96 -34.24
N PRO A 466 10.24 -22.75 -35.16
CA PRO A 466 8.80 -22.68 -35.38
C PRO A 466 8.00 -23.04 -34.14
N GLN A 467 6.80 -22.45 -34.00
CA GLN A 467 5.79 -22.92 -33.05
C GLN A 467 5.26 -24.29 -33.51
N HIS A 468 6.01 -25.35 -33.21
CA HIS A 468 5.67 -26.72 -33.58
C HIS A 468 4.52 -27.25 -32.71
N TYR A 469 3.30 -27.22 -33.27
CA TYR A 469 2.18 -28.10 -32.91
C TYR A 469 1.91 -28.30 -31.41
N ILE A 470 1.64 -27.21 -30.67
CA ILE A 470 0.76 -27.34 -29.50
C ILE A 470 -0.62 -27.77 -30.02
N THR A 471 -1.11 -28.92 -29.58
CA THR A 471 -2.45 -29.38 -29.92
C THR A 471 -3.49 -28.57 -29.16
N SER A 472 -3.96 -27.49 -29.76
CA SER A 472 -5.14 -26.75 -29.30
C SER A 472 -6.38 -27.64 -29.40
N GLY A 473 -6.76 -28.27 -28.28
CA GLY A 473 -7.91 -29.16 -28.23
C GLY A 473 -8.29 -29.59 -26.82
N THR A 474 -9.54 -30.03 -26.68
CA THR A 474 -10.18 -30.44 -25.41
C THR A 474 -9.81 -31.86 -24.96
N ARG A 475 -8.83 -32.50 -25.62
CA ARG A 475 -8.30 -33.83 -25.24
C ARG A 475 -7.45 -33.71 -23.98
N LYS A 476 -7.38 -34.80 -23.21
CA LYS A 476 -6.66 -34.86 -21.93
C LYS A 476 -5.34 -35.62 -22.03
N ASP A 477 -4.61 -35.33 -23.10
CA ASP A 477 -3.28 -35.84 -23.44
C ASP A 477 -2.14 -35.02 -22.79
N CYS A 478 -2.44 -34.07 -21.88
CA CYS A 478 -1.45 -33.32 -21.12
C CYS A 478 -1.42 -33.70 -19.62
N VAL A 479 -0.29 -33.44 -18.98
CA VAL A 479 -0.04 -33.65 -17.55
C VAL A 479 0.59 -32.40 -16.94
N ARG A 480 0.04 -31.90 -15.84
CA ARG A 480 0.61 -30.81 -15.01
C ARG A 480 1.32 -31.39 -13.79
N LEU A 481 2.56 -30.98 -13.58
CA LEU A 481 3.33 -31.22 -12.35
C LEU A 481 3.26 -29.99 -11.44
N ARG A 482 3.13 -30.22 -10.12
CA ARG A 482 3.23 -29.20 -9.08
C ARG A 482 4.16 -29.65 -7.95
N GLY A 483 4.80 -28.68 -7.29
CA GLY A 483 5.68 -28.93 -6.15
C GLY A 483 7.14 -29.23 -6.52
N LEU A 484 7.52 -29.05 -7.79
CA LEU A 484 8.89 -29.25 -8.25
C LEU A 484 9.88 -28.37 -7.45
N PRO A 485 11.10 -28.85 -7.15
CA PRO A 485 12.18 -28.00 -6.68
C PRO A 485 12.44 -26.85 -7.67
N TYR A 486 12.77 -25.66 -7.16
CA TYR A 486 13.10 -24.51 -8.02
C TYR A 486 14.41 -24.72 -8.79
N GLU A 487 15.24 -25.65 -8.34
CA GLU A 487 16.49 -26.07 -8.97
C GLU A 487 16.30 -27.18 -10.02
N ALA A 488 15.09 -27.69 -10.23
CA ALA A 488 14.84 -28.87 -11.09
C ALA A 488 14.84 -28.53 -12.59
N GLN A 489 15.62 -29.30 -13.35
CA GLN A 489 15.71 -29.24 -14.82
C GLN A 489 14.88 -30.35 -15.48
N VAL A 490 14.67 -30.24 -16.80
CA VAL A 490 13.89 -31.21 -17.61
C VAL A 490 14.39 -32.65 -17.45
N GLU A 491 15.70 -32.88 -17.38
CA GLU A 491 16.30 -34.21 -17.14
C GLU A 491 15.74 -34.89 -15.88
N HIS A 492 15.61 -34.15 -14.77
CA HIS A 492 15.10 -34.65 -13.50
C HIS A 492 13.61 -35.00 -13.58
N ILE A 493 12.86 -34.33 -14.45
CA ILE A 493 11.44 -34.61 -14.72
C ILE A 493 11.29 -35.91 -15.52
N LEU A 494 12.18 -36.16 -16.49
CA LEU A 494 12.21 -37.42 -17.23
C LEU A 494 12.54 -38.60 -16.29
N ASP A 495 13.55 -38.46 -15.42
CA ASP A 495 13.88 -39.45 -14.40
C ASP A 495 12.71 -39.70 -13.41
N PHE A 496 12.04 -38.64 -12.97
CA PHE A 496 10.87 -38.74 -12.10
C PHE A 496 9.71 -39.51 -12.77
N LEU A 497 9.45 -39.29 -14.06
CA LEU A 497 8.43 -40.03 -14.81
C LEU A 497 8.87 -41.46 -15.18
N GLY A 498 10.18 -41.70 -15.38
CA GLY A 498 10.74 -43.02 -15.64
C GLY A 498 10.16 -43.66 -16.90
N GLU A 499 9.53 -44.82 -16.79
CA GLU A 499 8.99 -45.55 -17.95
C GLU A 499 7.93 -44.76 -18.74
N HIS A 500 7.15 -43.89 -18.07
CA HIS A 500 6.18 -43.03 -18.73
C HIS A 500 6.82 -41.92 -19.58
N ALA A 501 8.11 -41.59 -19.36
CA ALA A 501 8.80 -40.57 -20.14
C ALA A 501 8.93 -40.95 -21.63
N LYS A 502 8.82 -42.25 -21.96
CA LYS A 502 8.79 -42.78 -23.34
C LYS A 502 7.55 -42.35 -24.14
N SER A 503 6.49 -41.95 -23.44
CA SER A 503 5.23 -41.48 -24.03
C SER A 503 5.10 -39.94 -24.05
N ILE A 504 6.18 -39.21 -23.81
CA ILE A 504 6.20 -37.74 -23.96
C ILE A 504 6.45 -37.40 -25.44
N VAL A 505 5.69 -36.44 -25.98
CA VAL A 505 5.90 -35.96 -27.35
C VAL A 505 7.25 -35.22 -27.45
N PHE A 506 7.92 -35.30 -28.60
CA PHE A 506 9.19 -34.59 -28.80
C PHE A 506 9.04 -33.09 -28.51
N GLN A 507 9.91 -32.55 -27.64
CA GLN A 507 9.86 -31.19 -27.07
C GLN A 507 8.63 -30.86 -26.18
N GLY A 508 7.76 -31.81 -25.87
CA GLY A 508 6.51 -31.60 -25.12
C GLY A 508 6.66 -31.32 -23.62
N VAL A 509 7.82 -30.89 -23.10
CA VAL A 509 8.00 -30.53 -21.68
C VAL A 509 8.19 -29.01 -21.56
N HIS A 510 7.27 -28.35 -20.86
CA HIS A 510 7.19 -26.90 -20.75
C HIS A 510 7.27 -26.47 -19.28
N MET A 511 8.40 -25.87 -18.90
CA MET A 511 8.60 -25.32 -17.56
C MET A 511 7.84 -23.99 -17.40
N VAL A 512 7.14 -23.80 -16.28
CA VAL A 512 6.46 -22.54 -15.98
C VAL A 512 7.41 -21.60 -15.25
N TYR A 513 7.61 -20.39 -15.78
CA TYR A 513 8.40 -19.34 -15.15
C TYR A 513 7.51 -18.17 -14.73
N ASN A 514 7.82 -17.56 -13.59
CA ASN A 514 7.16 -16.36 -13.08
C ASN A 514 7.64 -15.11 -13.86
N ALA A 515 6.98 -13.96 -13.68
CA ALA A 515 7.28 -12.71 -14.40
C ALA A 515 8.73 -12.20 -14.23
N GLN A 516 9.43 -12.63 -13.18
CA GLN A 516 10.84 -12.33 -12.90
C GLN A 516 11.82 -13.38 -13.49
N GLY A 517 11.35 -14.29 -14.36
CA GLY A 517 12.15 -15.35 -14.99
C GLY A 517 12.50 -16.54 -14.07
N GLN A 518 12.00 -16.57 -12.83
CA GLN A 518 12.26 -17.65 -11.88
C GLN A 518 11.29 -18.82 -12.09
N PRO A 519 11.73 -20.09 -12.00
CA PRO A 519 10.84 -21.24 -12.20
C PRO A 519 9.78 -21.32 -11.10
N SER A 520 8.52 -21.54 -11.49
CA SER A 520 7.36 -21.49 -10.60
C SER A 520 7.17 -22.73 -9.72
N GLY A 521 7.99 -23.79 -9.90
CA GLY A 521 7.75 -25.11 -9.29
C GLY A 521 6.62 -25.90 -9.97
N GLU A 522 6.17 -25.46 -11.15
CA GLU A 522 5.20 -26.15 -12.01
C GLU A 522 5.78 -26.43 -13.41
N ALA A 523 5.29 -27.49 -14.04
CA ALA A 523 5.59 -27.83 -15.44
C ALA A 523 4.38 -28.49 -16.12
N PHE A 524 4.28 -28.35 -17.44
CA PHE A 524 3.31 -29.04 -18.28
C PHE A 524 4.01 -30.01 -19.23
N ILE A 525 3.40 -31.17 -19.47
CA ILE A 525 3.96 -32.27 -20.24
C ILE A 525 2.91 -32.80 -21.21
N GLN A 526 3.16 -32.68 -22.51
CA GLN A 526 2.32 -33.24 -23.55
C GLN A 526 2.71 -34.69 -23.84
N MET A 527 1.73 -35.59 -23.74
CA MET A 527 1.89 -37.04 -23.91
C MET A 527 1.35 -37.48 -25.28
N ASP A 528 1.74 -38.69 -25.70
CA ASP A 528 1.30 -39.32 -26.95
C ASP A 528 -0.22 -39.64 -27.00
N SER A 529 -0.88 -39.68 -25.84
CA SER A 529 -2.26 -40.12 -25.71
C SER A 529 -2.88 -39.76 -24.35
N GLU A 530 -4.21 -39.67 -24.32
CA GLU A 530 -4.98 -39.50 -23.08
C GLU A 530 -4.77 -40.67 -22.10
N ALA A 531 -4.54 -41.88 -22.61
CA ALA A 531 -4.30 -43.07 -21.81
C ALA A 531 -2.93 -43.06 -21.11
N SER A 532 -1.87 -42.58 -21.78
CA SER A 532 -0.54 -42.44 -21.15
C SER A 532 -0.51 -41.27 -20.17
N ALA A 533 -1.19 -40.16 -20.46
CA ALA A 533 -1.37 -39.04 -19.54
C ALA A 533 -2.12 -39.45 -18.25
N PHE A 534 -3.24 -40.16 -18.37
CA PHE A 534 -3.98 -40.71 -17.23
C PHE A 534 -3.12 -41.69 -16.41
N SER A 535 -2.41 -42.59 -17.08
CA SER A 535 -1.54 -43.58 -16.42
C SER A 535 -0.38 -42.92 -15.68
N ALA A 536 0.30 -41.94 -16.29
CA ALA A 536 1.38 -41.19 -15.67
C ALA A 536 0.89 -40.41 -14.44
N ALA A 537 -0.29 -39.76 -14.53
CA ALA A 537 -0.92 -39.10 -13.40
C ALA A 537 -1.17 -40.07 -12.23
N GLN A 538 -1.86 -41.20 -12.46
CA GLN A 538 -2.17 -42.14 -11.39
C GLN A 538 -0.93 -42.76 -10.72
N HIS A 539 0.14 -43.05 -11.47
CA HIS A 539 1.31 -43.74 -10.92
C HIS A 539 2.33 -42.81 -10.24
N LYS A 540 2.33 -41.51 -10.59
CA LYS A 540 3.33 -40.53 -10.13
C LYS A 540 2.78 -39.44 -9.20
N HIS A 541 1.46 -39.26 -9.11
CA HIS A 541 0.84 -38.37 -8.13
C HIS A 541 1.23 -38.75 -6.69
N HIS A 542 1.57 -37.76 -5.86
CA HIS A 542 2.10 -37.91 -4.50
C HIS A 542 3.40 -38.75 -4.38
N ARG A 543 4.20 -38.85 -5.44
CA ARG A 543 5.56 -39.43 -5.35
C ARG A 543 6.60 -38.36 -5.00
N TYR A 544 7.62 -38.76 -4.24
CA TYR A 544 8.73 -37.87 -3.90
C TYR A 544 9.75 -37.81 -5.02
N MET A 545 10.10 -36.59 -5.42
CA MET A 545 11.27 -36.27 -6.23
C MET A 545 12.43 -35.97 -5.26
N VAL A 546 13.54 -36.69 -5.42
CA VAL A 546 14.76 -36.53 -4.60
C VAL A 546 15.77 -35.71 -5.39
N PHE A 547 16.22 -34.60 -4.82
CA PHE A 547 17.16 -33.67 -5.44
C PHE A 547 18.33 -33.41 -4.48
N GLY A 548 19.41 -34.16 -4.64
CA GLY A 548 20.55 -34.16 -3.72
C GLY A 548 20.14 -34.58 -2.30
N LYS A 549 20.19 -33.63 -1.35
CA LYS A 549 19.75 -33.83 0.05
C LYS A 549 18.32 -33.36 0.33
N LYS A 550 17.63 -32.75 -0.64
CA LYS A 550 16.24 -32.28 -0.53
C LYS A 550 15.29 -33.30 -1.14
N GLN A 551 14.09 -33.42 -0.60
CA GLN A 551 13.01 -34.22 -1.18
C GLN A 551 11.69 -33.44 -1.12
N ARG A 552 10.93 -33.45 -2.21
CA ARG A 552 9.58 -32.85 -2.28
C ARG A 552 8.61 -33.86 -2.87
N TYR A 553 7.38 -33.93 -2.36
CA TYR A 553 6.31 -34.66 -3.03
C TYR A 553 5.83 -33.85 -4.23
N ILE A 554 5.57 -34.52 -5.34
CA ILE A 554 5.08 -33.93 -6.58
C ILE A 554 3.62 -34.33 -6.74
N GLU A 555 2.75 -33.34 -6.96
CA GLU A 555 1.39 -33.60 -7.40
C GLU A 555 1.38 -33.69 -8.93
N VAL A 556 0.69 -34.70 -9.46
CA VAL A 556 0.61 -34.95 -10.90
C VAL A 556 -0.86 -34.98 -11.31
N PHE A 557 -1.28 -34.11 -12.20
CA PHE A 557 -2.67 -33.95 -12.62
C PHE A 557 -2.80 -34.11 -14.13
N GLN A 558 -3.79 -34.88 -14.59
CA GLN A 558 -4.16 -34.91 -16.00
C GLN A 558 -4.91 -33.61 -16.37
N CYS A 559 -4.54 -32.98 -17.49
CA CYS A 559 -5.16 -31.76 -18.01
C CYS A 559 -5.26 -31.78 -19.54
N SER A 560 -5.91 -30.78 -20.13
CA SER A 560 -5.96 -30.59 -21.57
C SER A 560 -4.88 -29.64 -22.10
N GLY A 561 -4.68 -29.64 -23.43
CA GLY A 561 -3.87 -28.62 -24.11
C GLY A 561 -4.43 -27.20 -23.94
N GLU A 562 -5.76 -27.08 -23.77
CA GLU A 562 -6.43 -25.81 -23.49
C GLU A 562 -6.16 -25.32 -22.05
N ASP A 563 -6.21 -26.21 -21.04
CA ASP A 563 -5.82 -25.89 -19.65
C ASP A 563 -4.34 -25.44 -19.57
N MET A 564 -3.46 -26.13 -20.31
CA MET A 564 -2.04 -25.81 -20.40
C MET A 564 -1.83 -24.42 -21.04
N SER A 565 -2.50 -24.14 -22.16
CA SER A 565 -2.45 -22.83 -22.82
C SER A 565 -2.98 -21.72 -21.92
N LEU A 566 -4.10 -21.95 -21.22
CA LEU A 566 -4.71 -20.99 -20.30
C LEU A 566 -3.72 -20.59 -19.20
N VAL A 567 -3.03 -21.55 -18.57
CA VAL A 567 -2.08 -21.28 -17.49
C VAL A 567 -0.79 -20.64 -18.00
N LEU A 568 -0.24 -21.11 -19.12
CA LEU A 568 0.95 -20.50 -19.75
C LEU A 568 0.68 -19.06 -20.24
N THR A 569 -0.58 -18.71 -20.49
CA THR A 569 -1.03 -17.35 -20.86
C THR A 569 -1.63 -16.57 -19.68
N GLY A 570 -1.48 -17.04 -18.43
CA GLY A 570 -1.76 -16.28 -17.21
C GLY A 570 -3.15 -16.46 -16.56
N GLY A 571 -3.95 -17.43 -16.99
CA GLY A 571 -5.26 -17.76 -16.39
C GLY A 571 -5.21 -18.87 -15.34
N LEU A 572 -6.01 -18.76 -14.26
CA LEU A 572 -6.11 -19.76 -13.20
C LEU A 572 -7.57 -20.09 -12.82
N PRO A 573 -8.01 -21.37 -12.94
CA PRO A 573 -9.18 -21.89 -12.25
C PRO A 573 -8.83 -22.49 -10.87
N GLY A 574 -9.79 -22.49 -9.94
CA GLY A 574 -9.66 -23.06 -8.59
C GLY A 574 -10.07 -24.54 -8.48
N PRO A 575 -9.83 -25.19 -7.32
CA PRO A 575 -10.02 -26.64 -7.15
C PRO A 575 -11.47 -27.06 -6.81
N PRO A 576 -11.99 -28.17 -7.36
CA PRO A 576 -13.18 -28.86 -6.87
C PRO A 576 -12.83 -30.00 -5.87
N SER A 577 -13.81 -30.44 -5.07
CA SER A 577 -13.73 -31.65 -4.24
C SER A 577 -15.11 -32.33 -4.10
N PRO A 578 -15.20 -33.65 -3.78
CA PRO A 578 -16.20 -34.50 -4.44
C PRO A 578 -17.19 -35.25 -3.52
N ALA A 579 -18.44 -35.37 -3.99
CA ALA A 579 -19.47 -36.37 -3.61
C ALA A 579 -20.71 -36.21 -4.53
N THR A 580 -21.54 -37.20 -4.90
CA THR A 580 -21.44 -38.68 -5.05
C THR A 580 -22.53 -39.08 -6.06
N ALA A 581 -22.39 -40.18 -6.83
CA ALA A 581 -23.29 -40.50 -7.95
C ALA A 581 -24.25 -41.70 -7.72
N ALA A 582 -25.56 -41.48 -7.93
CA ALA A 582 -26.63 -42.47 -8.23
C ALA A 582 -27.92 -41.68 -8.61
N ALA A 583 -28.86 -42.13 -9.46
CA ALA A 583 -29.01 -43.35 -10.25
C ALA A 583 -29.67 -43.05 -11.64
N LYS A 584 -29.98 -44.08 -12.44
CA LYS A 584 -30.46 -43.99 -13.84
C LYS A 584 -31.99 -44.03 -13.96
N THR A 585 -32.57 -43.41 -15.01
CA THR A 585 -33.59 -44.07 -15.87
C THR A 585 -33.85 -43.33 -17.20
N THR A 586 -34.14 -44.13 -18.21
CA THR A 586 -34.33 -43.91 -19.66
C THR A 586 -35.62 -43.20 -20.09
N ALA A 587 -35.58 -42.34 -21.14
CA ALA A 587 -36.51 -42.30 -22.30
C ALA A 587 -36.10 -41.22 -23.36
N PRO A 588 -36.44 -41.35 -24.67
CA PRO A 588 -36.01 -40.39 -25.71
C PRO A 588 -37.11 -39.70 -26.56
N ALA A 589 -36.83 -38.46 -27.00
CA ALA A 589 -37.39 -37.75 -28.19
C ALA A 589 -38.92 -37.45 -28.20
N PRO A 590 -39.48 -36.67 -29.18
CA PRO A 590 -38.87 -35.93 -30.30
C PRO A 590 -39.21 -34.42 -30.34
N ALA A 591 -38.83 -33.73 -31.42
CA ALA A 591 -39.10 -32.31 -31.69
C ALA A 591 -40.17 -32.08 -32.80
N PRO A 592 -40.83 -30.90 -32.86
CA PRO A 592 -41.67 -30.46 -33.99
C PRO A 592 -40.90 -29.56 -35.01
N PRO A 593 -41.45 -29.31 -36.22
CA PRO A 593 -40.66 -28.93 -37.41
C PRO A 593 -40.84 -27.48 -37.90
N ALA A 594 -40.13 -27.13 -38.99
CA ALA A 594 -40.27 -25.86 -39.72
C ALA A 594 -40.88 -26.06 -41.13
N ALA A 595 -41.82 -25.19 -41.52
CA ALA A 595 -42.47 -25.05 -42.83
C ALA A 595 -43.33 -23.76 -42.82
N ALA A 596 -43.62 -23.02 -43.89
CA ALA A 596 -43.08 -22.98 -45.26
C ALA A 596 -43.40 -21.59 -45.91
N LEU A 597 -43.01 -21.40 -47.18
CA LEU A 597 -43.12 -20.15 -47.97
C LEU A 597 -44.57 -19.75 -48.35
N LEU A 598 -44.84 -18.44 -48.47
CA LEU A 598 -45.81 -17.86 -49.42
C LEU A 598 -45.40 -16.46 -49.93
N THR A 599 -45.60 -16.24 -51.24
CA THR A 599 -45.58 -14.99 -52.04
C THR A 599 -46.48 -15.25 -53.28
N PRO A 600 -46.68 -14.36 -54.29
CA PRO A 600 -46.33 -12.94 -54.54
C PRO A 600 -47.64 -12.13 -54.84
N PRO A 601 -47.85 -11.21 -55.83
CA PRO A 601 -46.96 -10.42 -56.72
C PRO A 601 -47.29 -8.92 -57.00
N GLY A 602 -46.30 -8.19 -57.55
CA GLY A 602 -46.48 -7.06 -58.51
C GLY A 602 -46.23 -5.62 -58.00
N MET A 603 -45.76 -4.64 -58.80
CA MET A 603 -45.26 -4.64 -60.20
C MET A 603 -44.41 -3.37 -60.56
N LEU A 604 -43.15 -3.58 -61.02
CA LEU A 604 -42.42 -2.83 -62.09
C LEU A 604 -41.99 -1.32 -61.82
N PRO A 605 -41.29 -0.57 -62.74
CA PRO A 605 -39.82 -0.40 -62.60
C PRO A 605 -39.13 0.93 -63.06
N LEU A 606 -37.82 1.08 -62.75
CA LEU A 606 -36.78 1.87 -63.48
C LEU A 606 -36.96 3.42 -63.59
N PRO A 607 -35.95 4.22 -64.07
CA PRO A 607 -34.52 3.94 -64.35
C PRO A 607 -33.54 4.90 -63.63
N GLY A 608 -32.23 4.74 -63.88
CA GLY A 608 -31.26 5.85 -63.81
C GLY A 608 -29.98 5.59 -63.01
N ALA A 609 -28.82 5.53 -63.70
CA ALA A 609 -27.50 5.52 -63.08
C ALA A 609 -26.65 6.66 -63.64
N ALA A 610 -25.92 7.37 -62.77
CA ALA A 610 -24.94 8.39 -63.13
C ALA A 610 -23.73 8.28 -62.20
N ALA A 611 -22.52 8.42 -62.75
CA ALA A 611 -21.27 8.24 -62.01
C ALA A 611 -20.66 9.58 -61.60
N LEU A 612 -19.99 9.60 -60.43
CA LEU A 612 -19.03 10.64 -60.05
C LEU A 612 -17.75 10.00 -59.54
N THR A 613 -16.64 10.73 -59.67
CA THR A 613 -15.27 10.22 -59.70
C THR A 613 -14.66 9.95 -58.32
N ALA A 614 -13.84 8.90 -58.22
CA ALA A 614 -12.91 8.71 -57.10
C ALA A 614 -11.72 9.68 -57.17
N ALA A 615 -11.17 10.05 -56.01
CA ALA A 615 -9.99 10.90 -55.87
C ALA A 615 -8.69 10.06 -55.69
N PRO A 616 -7.51 10.58 -56.09
CA PRO A 616 -6.24 9.86 -55.99
C PRO A 616 -5.63 9.89 -54.57
N PRO A 617 -4.73 8.96 -54.22
CA PRO A 617 -3.96 9.00 -52.97
C PRO A 617 -2.88 10.09 -52.99
N PRO A 618 -2.46 10.59 -51.80
CA PRO A 618 -1.39 11.59 -51.69
C PRO A 618 0.00 11.02 -52.01
N LEU A 619 0.90 11.90 -52.45
CA LEU A 619 2.29 11.59 -52.75
C LEU A 619 3.16 11.52 -51.48
N TRP A 620 4.22 10.72 -51.55
CA TRP A 620 5.16 10.43 -50.46
C TRP A 620 6.34 11.41 -50.49
N ASP A 621 6.59 12.10 -49.38
CA ASP A 621 7.64 13.13 -49.29
C ASP A 621 9.01 12.50 -48.96
N PRO A 622 10.02 12.60 -49.86
CA PRO A 622 11.32 11.95 -49.67
C PRO A 622 12.15 12.54 -48.52
N ALA A 623 11.86 13.77 -48.06
CA ALA A 623 12.63 14.40 -46.99
C ALA A 623 12.46 13.66 -45.64
N LEU A 624 11.25 13.19 -45.34
CA LEU A 624 10.96 12.42 -44.12
C LEU A 624 11.66 11.06 -44.11
N LEU A 625 11.76 10.40 -45.27
CA LEU A 625 12.47 9.12 -45.40
C LEU A 625 13.97 9.26 -45.12
N GLN A 626 14.59 10.35 -45.60
CA GLN A 626 16.01 10.62 -45.36
C GLN A 626 16.30 10.95 -43.88
N LEU A 627 15.40 11.69 -43.22
CA LEU A 627 15.51 11.98 -41.78
C LEU A 627 15.36 10.69 -40.93
N GLN A 628 14.41 9.81 -41.29
CA GLN A 628 14.23 8.52 -40.63
C GLN A 628 15.46 7.59 -40.79
N GLN A 629 16.09 7.63 -41.97
CA GLN A 629 17.30 6.85 -42.25
C GLN A 629 18.51 7.34 -41.45
N GLN A 630 18.68 8.66 -41.28
CA GLN A 630 19.70 9.23 -40.39
C GLN A 630 19.47 8.86 -38.91
N ALA A 631 18.21 8.87 -38.46
CA ALA A 631 17.88 8.47 -37.08
C ALA A 631 18.24 7.00 -36.79
N GLN A 632 17.97 6.06 -37.72
CA GLN A 632 18.42 4.67 -37.59
C GLN A 632 19.94 4.54 -37.58
N GLN A 633 20.65 5.28 -38.44
CA GLN A 633 22.11 5.21 -38.50
C GLN A 633 22.78 5.70 -37.20
N ALA A 634 22.23 6.74 -36.57
CA ALA A 634 22.69 7.22 -35.26
C ALA A 634 22.48 6.18 -34.14
N GLN A 635 21.33 5.49 -34.12
CA GLN A 635 21.04 4.42 -33.15
C GLN A 635 22.01 3.23 -33.29
N LEU A 636 22.39 2.86 -34.51
CA LEU A 636 23.33 1.77 -34.77
C LEU A 636 24.74 2.08 -34.23
N ILE A 637 25.21 3.33 -34.41
CA ILE A 637 26.51 3.80 -33.90
C ILE A 637 26.51 3.82 -32.36
N ALA A 638 25.42 4.30 -31.74
CA ALA A 638 25.24 4.27 -30.29
C ALA A 638 25.32 2.83 -29.75
N GLN A 639 24.64 1.86 -30.37
CA GLN A 639 24.69 0.46 -29.97
C GLN A 639 26.10 -0.14 -30.07
N GLN A 640 26.85 0.12 -31.16
CA GLN A 640 28.24 -0.35 -31.26
C GLN A 640 29.12 0.20 -30.13
N SER A 641 28.98 1.49 -29.80
CA SER A 641 29.77 2.10 -28.72
C SER A 641 29.48 1.51 -27.34
N LEU A 642 28.24 1.08 -27.09
CA LEU A 642 27.83 0.43 -25.85
C LEU A 642 28.41 -0.99 -25.75
N LEU A 643 28.37 -1.74 -26.85
CA LEU A 643 28.85 -3.12 -26.93
C LEU A 643 30.39 -3.17 -26.80
N ALA A 644 31.10 -2.22 -27.39
CA ALA A 644 32.55 -2.05 -27.21
C ALA A 644 32.94 -1.69 -25.75
N ARG A 645 32.08 -0.97 -25.01
CA ARG A 645 32.29 -0.72 -23.57
C ARG A 645 32.04 -1.98 -22.73
N GLN A 646 31.07 -2.82 -23.09
CA GLN A 646 30.84 -4.09 -22.37
C GLN A 646 31.98 -5.09 -22.57
N THR A 647 32.51 -5.25 -23.79
CA THR A 647 33.66 -6.15 -24.03
C THR A 647 34.94 -5.65 -23.35
N ALA A 648 35.17 -4.34 -23.31
CA ALA A 648 36.27 -3.76 -22.53
C ALA A 648 36.13 -4.02 -21.01
N ALA A 649 34.92 -3.94 -20.46
CA ALA A 649 34.65 -4.25 -19.06
C ALA A 649 34.81 -5.75 -18.73
N GLN A 650 34.40 -6.63 -19.65
CA GLN A 650 34.60 -8.08 -19.52
C GLN A 650 36.10 -8.45 -19.54
N ALA A 651 36.86 -7.91 -20.49
CA ALA A 651 38.31 -8.12 -20.56
C ALA A 651 39.05 -7.60 -19.30
N HIS A 652 38.56 -6.51 -18.68
CA HIS A 652 39.10 -6.02 -17.40
C HIS A 652 38.85 -7.01 -16.25
N ASN A 653 37.65 -7.63 -16.18
CA ASN A 653 37.34 -8.65 -15.19
C ASN A 653 38.16 -9.95 -15.40
N GLU A 654 38.36 -10.41 -16.64
CA GLU A 654 39.19 -11.59 -16.91
C GLU A 654 40.67 -11.35 -16.55
N MET A 655 41.18 -10.14 -16.80
CA MET A 655 42.53 -9.73 -16.38
C MET A 655 42.68 -9.76 -14.85
N LEU A 656 41.66 -9.31 -14.12
CA LEU A 656 41.61 -9.36 -12.65
C LEU A 656 41.58 -10.81 -12.14
N LEU A 657 40.86 -11.70 -12.83
CA LEU A 657 40.76 -13.12 -12.49
C LEU A 657 42.08 -13.87 -12.74
N MET A 658 42.79 -13.58 -13.84
CA MET A 658 44.13 -14.10 -14.09
C MET A 658 45.14 -13.63 -13.03
N ALA A 659 45.07 -12.36 -12.59
CA ALA A 659 45.95 -11.84 -11.54
C ALA A 659 45.79 -12.59 -10.20
N HIS A 660 44.56 -13.00 -9.85
CA HIS A 660 44.31 -13.83 -8.67
C HIS A 660 44.92 -15.23 -8.78
N HIS A 661 44.86 -15.87 -9.95
CA HIS A 661 45.46 -17.20 -10.14
C HIS A 661 47.00 -17.20 -10.14
N ALA A 662 47.64 -16.08 -10.52
CA ALA A 662 49.09 -15.94 -10.44
C ALA A 662 49.64 -15.92 -9.00
N PHE A 663 48.85 -15.48 -8.01
CA PHE A 663 49.29 -15.33 -6.62
C PHE A 663 49.19 -16.59 -5.75
N ALA A 664 48.48 -17.63 -6.21
CA ALA A 664 48.29 -18.88 -5.46
C ALA A 664 49.45 -19.90 -5.64
N GLY A 665 50.61 -19.46 -6.13
CA GLY A 665 51.62 -20.33 -6.76
C GLY A 665 52.85 -20.75 -5.93
N GLN A 666 53.00 -20.36 -4.65
CA GLN A 666 54.20 -20.72 -3.87
C GLN A 666 53.95 -21.03 -2.37
N ALA A 667 53.72 -22.31 -2.04
CA ALA A 667 54.09 -22.96 -0.78
C ALA A 667 53.96 -24.50 -0.93
N SER A 668 54.92 -25.29 -0.45
CA SER A 668 54.89 -26.77 -0.57
C SER A 668 55.88 -27.48 0.37
N VAL A 669 55.67 -28.79 0.63
CA VAL A 669 56.57 -29.76 1.33
C VAL A 669 56.65 -29.54 2.87
N ALA A 670 56.63 -30.54 3.79
CA ALA A 670 56.66 -32.02 3.72
C ALA A 670 55.80 -32.74 4.82
N PRO A 671 55.58 -34.07 4.73
CA PRO A 671 54.82 -34.94 5.68
C PRO A 671 55.77 -35.97 6.39
N PRO A 672 55.37 -37.17 6.91
CA PRO A 672 54.05 -37.79 7.17
C PRO A 672 53.87 -38.07 8.70
N PRO A 673 53.57 -39.26 9.33
CA PRO A 673 53.35 -40.66 8.90
C PRO A 673 51.86 -41.12 9.01
N GLN A 674 51.60 -42.40 9.32
CA GLN A 674 50.28 -43.06 9.48
C GLN A 674 50.38 -44.25 10.48
N LEU A 675 49.25 -44.82 10.93
CA LEU A 675 48.97 -46.28 10.86
C LEU A 675 47.51 -46.67 11.23
N SER A 676 47.06 -47.80 10.68
CA SER A 676 45.74 -48.47 10.84
C SER A 676 45.80 -49.57 11.93
N PRO A 677 44.85 -50.51 12.17
CA PRO A 677 43.74 -51.07 11.35
C PRO A 677 42.35 -50.99 12.06
N GLY A 678 41.25 -51.66 11.69
CA GLY A 678 40.97 -52.71 10.68
C GLY A 678 39.47 -52.83 10.38
N ALA A 679 39.03 -53.88 9.66
CA ALA A 679 37.71 -53.89 8.99
C ALA A 679 36.90 -55.22 9.06
N ALA A 680 35.65 -55.12 8.60
CA ALA A 680 34.78 -56.15 7.96
C ALA A 680 33.56 -56.70 8.73
N LYS A 681 32.39 -56.64 8.04
CA LYS A 681 31.30 -57.65 7.81
C LYS A 681 30.75 -58.44 9.04
N THR A 682 29.47 -58.83 9.14
CA THR A 682 28.49 -59.25 8.10
C THR A 682 27.02 -59.12 8.59
N GLN A 683 26.06 -59.50 7.75
CA GLN A 683 24.58 -59.48 7.90
C GLN A 683 24.01 -60.20 9.14
N GLY A 684 22.77 -59.82 9.54
CA GLY A 684 21.89 -60.62 10.40
C GLY A 684 20.48 -60.02 10.56
N HIS A 685 19.42 -60.77 10.26
CA HIS A 685 18.02 -60.39 10.54
C HIS A 685 17.65 -60.58 12.02
N LEU A 686 16.75 -59.73 12.57
CA LEU A 686 15.38 -60.13 12.95
C LEU A 686 14.56 -58.98 13.58
N MET A 687 13.25 -59.09 13.44
CA MET A 687 12.16 -58.37 14.14
C MET A 687 11.23 -59.47 14.73
N PRO A 688 10.11 -59.23 15.46
CA PRO A 688 9.38 -57.98 15.75
C PRO A 688 8.97 -57.83 17.25
N GLN A 689 7.88 -57.09 17.51
CA GLN A 689 7.02 -57.07 18.72
C GLN A 689 7.45 -56.16 19.90
N LEU A 690 6.55 -55.64 20.77
CA LEU A 690 5.17 -55.07 20.63
C LEU A 690 4.77 -54.46 22.00
N LEU A 691 3.63 -53.73 22.08
CA LEU A 691 2.97 -53.20 23.31
C LEU A 691 3.73 -52.06 24.05
N SER A 692 3.11 -51.16 24.83
CA SER A 692 1.72 -50.61 24.83
C SER A 692 1.66 -49.33 25.71
N ALA A 693 0.49 -48.66 25.75
CA ALA A 693 0.07 -47.52 26.59
C ALA A 693 0.78 -47.25 27.95
N GLY A 694 0.80 -46.04 28.51
CA GLY A 694 0.17 -44.76 28.12
C GLY A 694 -0.63 -44.11 29.28
N GLN A 695 -0.74 -42.77 29.31
CA GLN A 695 -1.53 -41.95 30.30
C GLN A 695 -0.96 -41.94 31.75
N PHE A 696 -1.17 -40.95 32.66
CA PHE A 696 -1.44 -39.49 32.60
C PHE A 696 -1.15 -38.86 34.02
N PHE A 697 -1.44 -37.57 34.21
CA PHE A 697 -1.78 -36.86 35.48
C PHE A 697 -0.70 -36.31 36.47
N MET A 698 -0.60 -34.97 36.44
CA MET A 698 -0.73 -33.98 37.56
C MET A 698 0.36 -33.65 38.60
N LEU A 699 0.34 -32.35 38.96
CA LEU A 699 1.02 -31.64 40.05
C LEU A 699 0.14 -31.60 41.33
N PRO A 700 0.75 -31.34 42.50
CA PRO A 700 0.19 -30.35 43.46
C PRO A 700 1.25 -29.38 44.05
N PRO A 701 0.89 -28.33 44.84
CA PRO A 701 1.67 -27.08 44.92
C PRO A 701 2.03 -26.49 46.32
N GLY A 702 2.90 -25.47 46.34
CA GLY A 702 3.04 -24.43 47.40
C GLY A 702 4.05 -24.71 48.55
N ALA A 703 4.51 -23.74 49.36
CA ALA A 703 4.45 -22.25 49.28
C ALA A 703 5.38 -21.57 50.35
N ARG A 704 5.61 -20.25 50.20
CA ARG A 704 6.14 -19.23 51.17
C ARG A 704 7.66 -19.03 51.41
N LEU A 705 7.98 -17.75 51.64
CA LEU A 705 9.23 -17.08 52.11
C LEU A 705 9.18 -16.88 53.66
N PRO A 706 10.06 -16.11 54.37
CA PRO A 706 11.29 -15.36 54.00
C PRO A 706 12.49 -15.46 54.99
N LEU A 707 13.67 -14.87 54.65
CA LEU A 707 14.38 -13.88 55.52
C LEU A 707 15.58 -13.18 54.81
N MET A 708 16.19 -12.19 55.49
CA MET A 708 17.39 -11.40 55.13
C MET A 708 18.70 -12.18 55.44
N GLN A 709 19.96 -11.76 55.17
CA GLN A 709 20.57 -10.42 55.38
C GLN A 709 21.98 -10.26 54.75
N THR A 710 22.27 -9.03 54.27
CA THR A 710 23.57 -8.34 54.06
C THR A 710 24.93 -9.08 54.19
N ARG A 711 25.84 -8.90 53.19
CA ARG A 711 27.01 -7.98 53.30
C ARG A 711 27.83 -7.80 52.00
N ALA A 712 28.43 -6.62 51.87
CA ALA A 712 29.59 -6.26 51.03
C ALA A 712 30.59 -5.49 51.96
N PRO A 713 31.71 -4.88 51.50
CA PRO A 713 32.40 -4.88 50.19
C PRO A 713 33.89 -5.29 50.29
N TYR A 714 34.70 -5.18 49.21
CA TYR A 714 36.12 -4.78 49.30
C TYR A 714 36.76 -4.37 47.95
N ALA A 715 37.58 -3.31 48.02
CA ALA A 715 38.61 -2.78 47.10
C ALA A 715 39.56 -1.93 47.99
N PRO A 716 40.78 -1.44 47.61
CA PRO A 716 41.28 -1.12 46.25
C PRO A 716 42.79 -1.42 46.01
N HIS A 717 43.39 -0.94 44.89
CA HIS A 717 44.60 -0.06 44.81
C HIS A 717 45.18 0.05 43.37
N LEU A 718 46.14 0.97 43.14
CA LEU A 718 46.69 1.38 41.83
C LEU A 718 48.19 1.06 41.68
N LEU A 719 48.73 0.97 40.44
CA LEU A 719 49.71 1.94 39.84
C LEU A 719 50.41 1.47 38.53
N THR A 720 50.39 2.33 37.50
CA THR A 720 51.39 2.62 36.41
C THR A 720 52.28 1.55 35.76
N GLY A 721 52.42 1.60 34.41
CA GLY A 721 53.69 1.21 33.74
C GLY A 721 53.73 1.03 32.21
N ALA A 722 54.21 2.04 31.47
CA ALA A 722 54.93 1.98 30.17
C ALA A 722 54.36 1.22 28.92
N ALA A 723 53.90 2.03 27.96
CA ALA A 723 53.92 1.92 26.48
C ALA A 723 54.46 0.67 25.74
N GLN A 724 53.70 0.24 24.71
CA GLN A 724 54.23 -0.23 23.42
C GLN A 724 53.22 -0.04 22.27
N MET A 725 53.70 0.48 21.13
CA MET A 725 53.07 0.41 19.79
C MET A 725 53.44 -0.95 19.17
N PRO A 726 52.67 -1.57 18.23
CA PRO A 726 52.36 -0.93 16.95
C PRO A 726 51.09 -1.40 16.18
N LEU A 727 51.03 -0.97 14.91
CA LEU A 727 50.39 -1.60 13.74
C LEU A 727 48.90 -1.31 13.46
N VAL A 728 48.69 -0.58 12.37
CA VAL A 728 47.40 -0.28 11.74
C VAL A 728 46.90 -1.48 10.95
N GLN A 729 45.60 -1.79 11.06
CA GLN A 729 44.89 -2.63 10.07
C GLN A 729 43.77 -1.82 9.42
N HIS A 730 43.75 -1.79 8.09
CA HIS A 730 42.62 -1.26 7.33
C HIS A 730 41.43 -2.22 7.42
N VAL A 731 40.32 -1.76 8.00
CA VAL A 731 39.01 -2.41 7.85
C VAL A 731 38.30 -1.79 6.66
N ALA A 732 37.87 -2.61 5.70
CA ALA A 732 37.27 -2.14 4.45
C ALA A 732 35.82 -1.68 4.65
N VAL A 733 35.54 -0.41 4.33
CA VAL A 733 34.17 0.14 4.30
C VAL A 733 33.38 -0.51 3.17
N LYS A 734 32.41 -1.37 3.51
CA LYS A 734 31.36 -1.79 2.57
C LYS A 734 30.35 -0.65 2.45
N ARG A 735 30.41 0.08 1.32
CA ARG A 735 29.42 1.11 0.97
C ARG A 735 28.03 0.48 0.87
N SER A 736 27.05 1.10 1.52
CA SER A 736 25.63 0.82 1.26
C SER A 736 25.17 1.55 -0.01
N TYR A 737 24.15 1.04 -0.69
CA TYR A 737 23.52 1.71 -1.84
C TYR A 737 22.53 2.77 -1.33
N GLY A 738 23.04 3.92 -0.88
CA GLY A 738 22.25 5.10 -0.51
C GLY A 738 22.40 6.28 -1.48
N ASP A 739 23.63 6.55 -1.92
CA ASP A 739 23.99 7.79 -2.64
C ASP A 739 23.73 7.70 -4.15
N ALA A 740 22.46 7.80 -4.55
CA ALA A 740 22.06 7.73 -5.97
C ALA A 740 20.99 8.75 -6.43
N PHE A 741 20.50 9.64 -5.55
CA PHE A 741 19.43 10.61 -5.87
C PHE A 741 19.68 12.02 -5.31
N GLN A 742 20.90 12.55 -5.46
CA GLN A 742 21.24 13.91 -4.99
C GLN A 742 22.02 14.75 -6.01
N GLU A 743 21.68 14.68 -7.30
CA GLU A 743 22.31 15.56 -8.31
C GLU A 743 21.37 15.96 -9.48
N GLN A 744 20.33 16.75 -9.19
CA GLN A 744 19.69 17.59 -10.22
C GLN A 744 18.92 18.82 -9.67
N ALA A 745 19.58 19.62 -8.84
CA ALA A 745 19.07 20.92 -8.35
C ALA A 745 19.90 22.11 -8.90
N GLY A 746 20.02 22.21 -10.22
CA GLY A 746 20.75 23.29 -10.90
C GLY A 746 20.01 24.62 -10.83
N SER A 747 20.57 25.64 -10.17
CA SER A 747 19.90 26.91 -9.91
C SER A 747 19.94 27.90 -11.09
N ALA A 748 18.87 27.90 -11.90
CA ALA A 748 18.69 28.81 -13.02
C ALA A 748 18.22 30.21 -12.59
N LYS A 749 19.14 31.05 -12.11
CA LYS A 749 18.86 32.48 -11.85
C LYS A 749 18.59 33.24 -13.15
N ARG A 750 17.41 33.87 -13.29
CA ARG A 750 17.25 35.04 -14.17
C ARG A 750 16.24 36.02 -13.56
N ALA A 751 16.62 37.31 -13.52
CA ALA A 751 15.82 38.34 -12.88
C ALA A 751 14.61 38.75 -13.73
N TYR A 752 13.52 39.10 -13.05
CA TYR A 752 12.36 39.78 -13.63
C TYR A 752 12.32 41.22 -13.08
N VAL A 753 12.11 42.20 -13.95
CA VAL A 753 12.00 43.62 -13.59
C VAL A 753 10.64 44.12 -14.07
N PRO A 754 9.84 44.80 -13.21
CA PRO A 754 8.45 45.08 -13.50
C PRO A 754 8.24 46.35 -14.32
N THR A 755 7.13 46.40 -15.06
CA THR A 755 6.58 47.64 -15.62
C THR A 755 5.06 47.61 -15.59
N THR A 756 4.44 48.69 -15.15
CA THR A 756 2.99 48.87 -15.09
C THR A 756 2.52 50.01 -16.01
N ALA A 757 1.26 49.91 -16.41
CA ALA A 757 0.40 50.98 -16.95
C ALA A 757 0.61 51.53 -18.39
N ALA A 758 -0.46 51.32 -19.18
CA ALA A 758 -1.16 52.32 -20.02
C ALA A 758 -0.70 52.65 -21.47
N ALA A 759 -1.70 52.48 -22.36
CA ALA A 759 -2.05 53.28 -23.56
C ALA A 759 -1.14 53.28 -24.81
N GLY A 760 -1.79 53.20 -25.99
CA GLY A 760 -1.22 53.55 -27.31
C GLY A 760 -1.22 52.38 -28.32
N PRO A 761 -1.75 52.55 -29.55
CA PRO A 761 -1.91 51.45 -30.50
C PRO A 761 -0.84 51.38 -31.62
N ALA A 762 -0.55 50.13 -32.03
CA ALA A 762 -0.19 49.65 -33.38
C ALA A 762 0.77 50.45 -34.29
N GLN A 763 1.83 49.78 -34.78
CA GLN A 763 1.89 49.34 -36.19
C GLN A 763 3.05 48.36 -36.50
N ILE A 764 2.75 47.42 -37.40
CA ILE A 764 3.58 46.84 -38.49
C ILE A 764 5.09 46.60 -38.24
N TYR A 765 5.52 45.34 -38.41
CA TYR A 765 6.84 45.01 -38.96
C TYR A 765 6.76 43.84 -39.95
N GLN A 766 7.51 43.93 -41.06
CA GLN A 766 7.77 42.82 -42.00
C GLN A 766 9.17 42.22 -41.75
N PRO A 767 9.40 40.94 -42.13
CA PRO A 767 10.65 40.24 -41.83
C PRO A 767 11.74 40.45 -42.89
N PHE A 768 13.01 40.41 -42.47
CA PHE A 768 14.17 40.26 -43.35
C PHE A 768 15.26 39.39 -42.70
N TYR A 769 15.52 38.23 -43.31
CA TYR A 769 16.80 37.51 -43.30
C TYR A 769 17.70 38.10 -44.41
N PRO A 770 19.01 37.75 -44.61
CA PRO A 770 19.71 36.51 -44.19
C PRO A 770 21.19 36.68 -43.77
N ASN A 771 21.92 35.54 -43.79
CA ASN A 771 23.39 35.38 -43.90
C ASN A 771 24.26 35.72 -42.66
N MET A 772 24.91 34.73 -42.04
CA MET A 772 26.09 33.94 -42.47
C MET A 772 27.43 34.63 -42.15
N GLN A 773 28.02 34.27 -41.01
CA GLN A 773 29.32 33.58 -40.94
C GLN A 773 29.37 32.71 -39.67
#